data_AF-A0A1E7H6U5-F1
#
_entry.id   AF-A0A1E7H6U5-F1
#
_cell.length_a   1.000
_cell.length_b   1.000
_cell.length_c   1.000
_cell.angle_alpha   90.00
_cell.angle_beta   90.00
_cell.angle_gamma   90.00
#
_symmetry.space_group_name_H-M   'P 1'
#
loop_
_entity.id
_entity.type
_entity.pdbx_description
1 polymer ?
#
loop_
_entity_poly.entity_id
_entity_poly.type
_entity_poly.pdbx_seq_one_letter_code
_entity_poly.pdbx_strand_id
1 'polypeptide(L)'
;MEKVEKGKTRVLKGFFFVLLFILVMSGQRAMSMSDEDCLECHGEEGATAEESEKSIYVDAEIFAHSSHGEEGCISCHQDADVEEDEHPVPLAKVSCEECHDDVAEMYDNSLHGKARERGDDLAPYCFTCHGKHNILSSENLDSTTNVFNIPQTCGSCHQEGTAMTKTHVISEHNILENYSMSIHGKGLLVDGLKVTAVCTSCHTSHNLLPHTDPESTIHRDNIAATCMQCHANIEKIHKKIIRGELWEKEPQKIPTCVECHQPHKQRKVLYADSLPDSYCLECHSNPDLIKVGHDGGAISLYVDVEEFDEFEGTMHKKEGISCVKCHTNMDNSREIVCQGSGPVDCSSCHANQDLFYKQSVHGKKLAENDPNAPSCADCHGKHNNMSKQRVDSPTNARNVPKLCAQCHREGETAAIRTKSGEHNIIAHFSMSTHGKGLEKRGLLVSATCTSCHTAHSILPAADVDSSVNRHHITDTCATCHFGVANQFEGSVHSQQMAGDNTEVPVCNDCHSSHEIERIDQSNFRKHIFDQCGDCHEQESHSYLNSYHGKASLLTGGERVAKCSDCHGAHDIFPESNPKSLLHEGNAVETCSKCHLGANTNFTEYLTHASHHDKERYPELYYTFWIMTTLLTITFFIFGLHTILWFPRSLKERLKRRKAERRKE
;
A
#
# COMPACT_ATOMS: atom_id res chain seq x y z
N MET A 1 -82.13 -38.84 35.75
CA MET A 1 -81.36 -40.02 36.22
C MET A 1 -81.61 -41.16 35.25
N GLU A 2 -80.93 -41.19 34.11
CA GLU A 2 -81.07 -42.30 33.14
C GLU A 2 -79.92 -42.28 32.12
N LYS A 3 -78.67 -42.32 32.59
CA LYS A 3 -77.49 -42.30 31.71
C LYS A 3 -76.28 -43.10 32.24
N VAL A 4 -76.49 -44.13 33.04
CA VAL A 4 -75.38 -44.85 33.70
C VAL A 4 -75.32 -46.37 33.42
N GLU A 5 -76.38 -47.03 32.94
CA GLU A 5 -76.36 -48.51 32.86
C GLU A 5 -75.91 -49.15 31.53
N LYS A 6 -75.85 -48.42 30.40
CA LYS A 6 -75.47 -49.03 29.10
C LYS A 6 -73.96 -49.04 28.78
N GLY A 7 -73.11 -48.48 29.66
CA GLY A 7 -71.65 -48.37 29.42
C GLY A 7 -70.81 -49.53 29.95
N LYS A 8 -71.28 -50.30 30.94
CA LYS A 8 -70.41 -51.26 31.66
C LYS A 8 -70.21 -52.62 30.96
N THR A 9 -71.12 -53.05 30.09
CA THR A 9 -71.02 -54.36 29.42
C THR A 9 -70.17 -54.39 28.16
N ARG A 10 -69.85 -53.22 27.57
CA ARG A 10 -68.95 -53.14 26.39
C ARG A 10 -67.46 -53.06 26.78
N VAL A 11 -67.16 -52.47 27.95
CA VAL A 11 -65.77 -52.33 28.44
C VAL A 11 -65.20 -53.68 28.92
N LEU A 12 -66.03 -54.54 29.53
CA LEU A 12 -65.56 -55.84 30.05
C LEU A 12 -65.17 -56.85 28.95
N LYS A 13 -65.84 -56.82 27.79
CA LYS A 13 -65.52 -57.71 26.66
C LYS A 13 -64.27 -57.25 25.87
N GLY A 14 -64.01 -55.95 25.83
CA GLY A 14 -62.78 -55.41 25.24
C GLY A 14 -61.53 -55.73 26.07
N PHE A 15 -61.66 -55.66 27.40
CA PHE A 15 -60.54 -55.96 28.30
C PHE A 15 -60.10 -57.41 28.25
N PHE A 16 -61.04 -58.37 28.10
CA PHE A 16 -60.70 -59.79 28.01
C PHE A 16 -59.98 -60.16 26.71
N PHE A 17 -60.32 -59.50 25.59
CA PHE A 17 -59.65 -59.73 24.30
C PHE A 17 -58.24 -59.10 24.26
N VAL A 18 -58.06 -57.94 24.90
CA VAL A 18 -56.73 -57.30 25.04
C VAL A 18 -55.84 -58.09 26.00
N LEU A 19 -56.37 -58.63 27.10
CA LEU A 19 -55.60 -59.47 28.02
C LEU A 19 -55.17 -60.81 27.39
N LEU A 20 -56.03 -61.41 26.55
CA LEU A 20 -55.70 -62.65 25.84
C LEU A 20 -54.66 -62.41 24.73
N PHE A 21 -54.67 -61.24 24.09
CA PHE A 21 -53.65 -60.87 23.08
C PHE A 21 -52.29 -60.56 23.72
N ILE A 22 -52.28 -59.94 24.90
CA ILE A 22 -51.05 -59.70 25.69
C ILE A 22 -50.48 -61.03 26.21
N LEU A 23 -51.33 -62.00 26.59
CA LEU A 23 -50.87 -63.32 27.07
C LEU A 23 -50.26 -64.19 25.96
N VAL A 24 -50.74 -64.06 24.70
CA VAL A 24 -50.22 -64.84 23.55
C VAL A 24 -48.92 -64.24 23.00
N MET A 25 -48.68 -62.94 23.17
CA MET A 25 -47.40 -62.29 22.79
C MET A 25 -46.30 -62.46 23.85
N SER A 26 -46.62 -63.01 25.04
CA SER A 26 -45.65 -63.22 26.12
C SER A 26 -44.88 -64.55 26.03
N GLY A 27 -45.02 -65.30 24.92
CA GLY A 27 -44.57 -66.68 24.78
C GLY A 27 -43.47 -66.93 23.73
N GLN A 28 -42.82 -65.88 23.20
CA GLN A 28 -41.64 -66.02 22.34
C GLN A 28 -40.61 -64.98 22.76
N ARG A 29 -39.85 -65.28 23.82
CA ARG A 29 -38.46 -64.79 23.88
C ARG A 29 -37.69 -65.68 22.91
N ALA A 30 -37.44 -65.20 21.70
CA ALA A 30 -36.26 -65.65 20.98
C ALA A 30 -35.08 -65.35 21.92
N MET A 31 -34.32 -66.37 22.30
CA MET A 31 -33.10 -66.18 23.07
C MET A 31 -32.08 -65.63 22.08
N SER A 32 -31.98 -64.30 21.98
CA SER A 32 -30.81 -63.68 21.37
C SER A 32 -29.66 -63.78 22.36
N MET A 33 -28.44 -64.02 21.87
CA MET A 33 -27.25 -64.05 22.74
C MET A 33 -27.11 -62.71 23.48
N SER A 34 -26.81 -62.77 24.78
CA SER A 34 -26.55 -61.60 25.61
C SER A 34 -25.08 -61.21 25.56
N ASP A 35 -24.75 -59.98 25.95
CA ASP A 35 -23.36 -59.52 26.05
C ASP A 35 -22.56 -60.37 27.04
N GLU A 36 -23.20 -60.83 28.12
CA GLU A 36 -22.61 -61.75 29.09
C GLU A 36 -22.19 -63.08 28.45
N ASP A 37 -22.98 -63.60 27.51
CA ASP A 37 -22.67 -64.85 26.81
C ASP A 37 -21.44 -64.68 25.90
N CYS A 38 -21.32 -63.53 25.22
CA CYS A 38 -20.14 -63.23 24.41
C CYS A 38 -18.88 -63.03 25.28
N LEU A 39 -19.01 -62.31 26.40
CA LEU A 39 -17.90 -61.97 27.28
C LEU A 39 -17.37 -63.16 28.10
N GLU A 40 -18.09 -64.27 28.18
CA GLU A 40 -17.57 -65.49 28.81
C GLU A 40 -16.33 -66.03 28.08
N CYS A 41 -16.30 -65.92 26.75
CA CYS A 41 -15.17 -66.32 25.92
C CYS A 41 -14.30 -65.14 25.47
N HIS A 42 -14.91 -63.98 25.21
CA HIS A 42 -14.21 -62.80 24.71
C HIS A 42 -13.70 -61.85 25.80
N GLY A 43 -14.14 -62.00 27.06
CA GLY A 43 -13.76 -61.14 28.17
C GLY A 43 -12.51 -61.58 28.94
N GLU A 44 -11.83 -62.66 28.52
CA GLU A 44 -10.61 -63.13 29.19
C GLU A 44 -9.34 -62.49 28.59
N GLU A 45 -8.53 -61.84 29.44
CA GLU A 45 -7.25 -61.26 29.04
C GLU A 45 -6.33 -62.34 28.43
N GLY A 46 -5.99 -62.18 27.16
CA GLY A 46 -5.16 -63.14 26.43
C GLY A 46 -5.94 -64.16 25.61
N ALA A 47 -7.27 -64.08 25.54
CA ALA A 47 -8.08 -64.87 24.61
C ALA A 47 -7.63 -64.65 23.16
N THR A 48 -7.36 -65.74 22.43
CA THR A 48 -6.93 -65.72 21.02
C THR A 48 -7.77 -66.65 20.17
N ALA A 49 -8.03 -66.26 18.92
CA ALA A 49 -8.67 -67.14 17.95
C ALA A 49 -7.76 -68.33 17.61
N GLU A 50 -8.29 -69.56 17.72
CA GLU A 50 -7.53 -70.81 17.52
C GLU A 50 -6.85 -70.90 16.15
N GLU A 51 -7.49 -70.37 15.10
CA GLU A 51 -6.96 -70.47 13.72
C GLU A 51 -5.94 -69.38 13.35
N SER A 52 -5.82 -68.29 14.14
CA SER A 52 -5.02 -67.13 13.73
C SER A 52 -4.09 -66.55 14.79
N GLU A 53 -4.09 -67.08 16.01
CA GLU A 53 -3.35 -66.56 17.18
C GLU A 53 -3.59 -65.05 17.45
N LYS A 54 -4.61 -64.45 16.83
CA LYS A 54 -4.98 -63.05 17.02
C LYS A 54 -5.84 -62.92 18.26
N SER A 55 -5.56 -61.89 19.07
CA SER A 55 -6.37 -61.58 20.24
C SER A 55 -7.84 -61.32 19.85
N ILE A 56 -8.74 -61.99 20.54
CA ILE A 56 -10.19 -61.82 20.48
C ILE A 56 -10.74 -61.17 21.76
N TYR A 57 -9.84 -60.72 22.65
CA TYR A 57 -10.18 -60.09 23.91
C TYR A 57 -10.93 -58.78 23.72
N VAL A 58 -12.00 -58.62 24.49
CA VAL A 58 -12.82 -57.41 24.61
C VAL A 58 -12.92 -57.07 26.09
N ASP A 59 -12.45 -55.87 26.42
CA ASP A 59 -12.59 -55.34 27.77
C ASP A 59 -14.03 -54.85 27.98
N ALA A 60 -14.76 -55.56 28.85
CA ALA A 60 -16.17 -55.31 29.13
C ALA A 60 -16.41 -53.89 29.71
N GLU A 61 -15.48 -53.39 30.54
CA GLU A 61 -15.60 -52.07 31.14
C GLU A 61 -15.39 -50.98 30.08
N ILE A 62 -14.41 -51.14 29.20
CA ILE A 62 -14.17 -50.19 28.09
C ILE A 62 -15.34 -50.20 27.11
N PHE A 63 -15.88 -51.37 26.76
CA PHE A 63 -17.01 -51.48 25.84
C PHE A 63 -18.27 -50.82 26.39
N ALA A 64 -18.59 -51.06 27.67
CA ALA A 64 -19.75 -50.46 28.33
C ALA A 64 -19.70 -48.91 28.36
N HIS A 65 -18.50 -48.32 28.35
CA HIS A 65 -18.30 -46.86 28.29
C HIS A 65 -18.20 -46.31 26.85
N SER A 66 -18.27 -47.16 25.84
CA SER A 66 -18.29 -46.74 24.44
C SER A 66 -19.65 -46.11 24.07
N SER A 67 -19.67 -45.32 23.00
CA SER A 67 -20.90 -44.72 22.47
C SER A 67 -21.94 -45.75 22.00
N HIS A 68 -21.54 -47.00 21.80
CA HIS A 68 -22.42 -48.12 21.43
C HIS A 68 -22.59 -49.15 22.56
N GLY A 69 -22.10 -48.86 23.77
CA GLY A 69 -22.08 -49.83 24.88
C GLY A 69 -23.47 -50.26 25.37
N GLU A 70 -24.52 -49.48 25.08
CA GLU A 70 -25.92 -49.82 25.43
C GLU A 70 -26.64 -50.63 24.34
N GLU A 71 -26.08 -50.74 23.13
CA GLU A 71 -26.72 -51.40 21.98
C GLU A 71 -26.49 -52.91 21.94
N GLY A 72 -25.50 -53.40 22.70
CA GLY A 72 -25.11 -54.81 22.75
C GLY A 72 -24.26 -55.31 21.57
N CYS A 73 -23.57 -56.43 21.78
CA CYS A 73 -22.57 -57.00 20.88
C CYS A 73 -23.18 -57.41 19.53
N ILE A 74 -24.35 -58.06 19.55
CA ILE A 74 -25.04 -58.55 18.34
C ILE A 74 -25.59 -57.42 17.44
N SER A 75 -25.74 -56.20 17.96
CA SER A 75 -26.18 -55.07 17.13
C SER A 75 -25.15 -54.72 16.05
N CYS A 76 -23.87 -54.95 16.33
CA CYS A 76 -22.78 -54.77 15.37
C CYS A 76 -22.34 -56.10 14.74
N HIS A 77 -22.42 -57.20 15.50
CA HIS A 77 -22.08 -58.55 15.08
C HIS A 77 -23.35 -59.38 14.85
N GLN A 78 -24.18 -59.00 13.86
CA GLN A 78 -25.45 -59.69 13.60
C GLN A 78 -25.28 -61.18 13.29
N ASP A 79 -24.16 -61.56 12.64
CA ASP A 79 -23.84 -62.96 12.35
C ASP A 79 -23.52 -63.81 13.59
N ALA A 80 -23.36 -63.17 14.76
CA ALA A 80 -23.18 -63.84 16.05
C ALA A 80 -24.51 -64.16 16.75
N ASP A 81 -25.66 -63.70 16.25
CA ASP A 81 -26.98 -64.04 16.81
C ASP A 81 -27.42 -65.43 16.34
N VAL A 82 -26.88 -66.48 16.99
CA VAL A 82 -27.15 -67.88 16.70
C VAL A 82 -27.80 -68.60 17.89
N GLU A 83 -28.60 -69.64 17.62
CA GLU A 83 -29.28 -70.43 18.67
C GLU A 83 -28.36 -71.49 19.34
N GLU A 84 -27.13 -71.70 18.86
CA GLU A 84 -26.15 -72.67 19.40
C GLU A 84 -24.95 -71.94 20.05
N ASP A 85 -24.28 -72.57 21.04
CA ASP A 85 -23.23 -71.97 21.90
C ASP A 85 -21.96 -71.48 21.16
N GLU A 86 -21.87 -71.63 19.83
CA GLU A 86 -20.72 -71.21 19.01
C GLU A 86 -21.18 -70.46 17.76
N HIS A 87 -20.75 -69.21 17.59
CA HIS A 87 -20.99 -68.41 16.39
C HIS A 87 -20.02 -68.78 15.24
N PRO A 88 -20.37 -68.50 13.96
CA PRO A 88 -19.50 -68.80 12.82
C PRO A 88 -18.11 -68.15 12.95
N VAL A 89 -17.05 -68.91 12.63
CA VAL A 89 -15.67 -68.42 12.58
C VAL A 89 -15.14 -68.50 11.13
N PRO A 90 -14.63 -67.40 10.55
CA PRO A 90 -14.61 -66.04 11.09
C PRO A 90 -15.96 -65.31 10.94
N LEU A 91 -16.28 -64.44 11.91
CA LEU A 91 -17.39 -63.48 11.76
C LEU A 91 -17.14 -62.53 10.59
N ALA A 92 -18.21 -62.05 9.95
CA ALA A 92 -18.10 -60.98 8.99
C ALA A 92 -17.58 -59.69 9.64
N LYS A 93 -17.00 -58.81 8.82
CA LYS A 93 -16.58 -57.48 9.27
C LYS A 93 -17.82 -56.64 9.54
N VAL A 94 -17.82 -55.92 10.66
CA VAL A 94 -18.89 -54.99 11.03
C VAL A 94 -19.06 -53.92 9.96
N SER A 95 -20.31 -53.73 9.52
CA SER A 95 -20.72 -52.73 8.53
C SER A 95 -21.38 -51.53 9.21
N CYS A 96 -20.61 -50.47 9.42
CA CYS A 96 -21.10 -49.24 10.06
C CYS A 96 -22.17 -48.53 9.21
N GLU A 97 -22.14 -48.72 7.89
CA GLU A 97 -23.06 -48.12 6.91
C GLU A 97 -24.52 -48.56 7.05
N GLU A 98 -24.80 -49.68 7.73
CA GLU A 98 -26.19 -50.11 7.96
C GLU A 98 -26.97 -49.14 8.85
N CYS A 99 -26.26 -48.42 9.73
CA CYS A 99 -26.84 -47.43 10.64
C CYS A 99 -26.32 -46.00 10.40
N HIS A 100 -25.18 -45.84 9.72
CA HIS A 100 -24.57 -44.55 9.39
C HIS A 100 -24.47 -44.33 7.88
N ASP A 101 -25.57 -44.56 7.16
CA ASP A 101 -25.68 -44.51 5.70
C ASP A 101 -25.27 -43.15 5.12
N ASP A 102 -25.76 -42.04 5.68
CA ASP A 102 -25.42 -40.69 5.21
C ASP A 102 -23.90 -40.41 5.24
N VAL A 103 -23.22 -40.85 6.31
CA VAL A 103 -21.78 -40.62 6.50
C VAL A 103 -20.95 -41.63 5.70
N ALA A 104 -21.46 -42.84 5.53
CA ALA A 104 -20.84 -43.86 4.68
C ALA A 104 -20.78 -43.39 3.22
N GLU A 105 -21.84 -42.78 2.70
CA GLU A 105 -21.85 -42.21 1.34
C GLU A 105 -20.78 -41.11 1.18
N MET A 106 -20.61 -40.26 2.19
CA MET A 106 -19.52 -39.25 2.17
C MET A 106 -18.14 -39.89 2.17
N TYR A 107 -17.94 -40.90 3.02
CA TYR A 107 -16.68 -41.63 3.12
C TYR A 107 -16.32 -42.34 1.82
N ASP A 108 -17.29 -43.00 1.16
CA ASP A 108 -17.08 -43.70 -0.10
C ASP A 108 -16.65 -42.75 -1.22
N ASN A 109 -17.15 -41.51 -1.20
CA ASN A 109 -16.75 -40.47 -2.14
C ASN A 109 -15.35 -39.88 -1.86
N SER A 110 -14.81 -40.06 -0.65
CA SER A 110 -13.49 -39.57 -0.26
C SER A 110 -12.34 -40.36 -0.89
N LEU A 111 -11.12 -39.82 -0.79
CA LEU A 111 -9.90 -40.50 -1.20
C LEU A 111 -9.68 -41.82 -0.46
N HIS A 112 -10.03 -41.90 0.84
CA HIS A 112 -9.88 -43.13 1.62
C HIS A 112 -10.90 -44.19 1.21
N GLY A 113 -12.18 -43.83 0.99
CA GLY A 113 -13.20 -44.74 0.49
C GLY A 113 -12.87 -45.28 -0.89
N LYS A 114 -12.48 -44.39 -1.82
CA LYS A 114 -12.03 -44.78 -3.17
C LYS A 114 -10.79 -45.67 -3.17
N ALA A 115 -9.85 -45.47 -2.24
CA ALA A 115 -8.69 -46.34 -2.10
C ALA A 115 -9.10 -47.74 -1.60
N ARG A 116 -10.02 -47.80 -0.64
CA ARG A 116 -10.58 -49.05 -0.13
C ARG A 116 -11.36 -49.83 -1.19
N GLU A 117 -12.17 -49.15 -2.00
CA GLU A 117 -12.90 -49.76 -3.13
C GLU A 117 -11.95 -50.41 -4.14
N ARG A 118 -10.76 -49.82 -4.34
CA ARG A 118 -9.70 -50.37 -5.21
C ARG A 118 -8.93 -51.53 -4.58
N GLY A 119 -9.25 -51.92 -3.35
CA GLY A 119 -8.59 -53.01 -2.64
C GLY A 119 -7.24 -52.64 -2.03
N ASP A 120 -7.02 -51.36 -1.69
CA ASP A 120 -5.82 -50.95 -0.94
C ASP A 120 -5.94 -51.38 0.54
N ASP A 121 -5.12 -52.34 0.94
CA ASP A 121 -5.08 -52.89 2.31
C ASP A 121 -4.67 -51.85 3.37
N LEU A 122 -4.04 -50.73 2.98
CA LEU A 122 -3.65 -49.65 3.88
C LEU A 122 -4.72 -48.55 4.00
N ALA A 123 -5.81 -48.62 3.23
CA ALA A 123 -6.89 -47.65 3.31
C ALA A 123 -7.65 -47.79 4.64
N PRO A 124 -7.82 -46.70 5.43
CA PRO A 124 -8.46 -46.76 6.73
C PRO A 124 -9.99 -46.88 6.58
N TYR A 125 -10.66 -47.67 7.42
CA TYR A 125 -12.11 -47.71 7.53
C TYR A 125 -12.58 -46.99 8.81
N CYS A 126 -13.89 -46.90 9.06
CA CYS A 126 -14.50 -46.15 10.15
C CYS A 126 -13.83 -46.43 11.52
N PHE A 127 -13.64 -47.70 11.86
CA PHE A 127 -13.02 -48.10 13.13
C PHE A 127 -11.53 -47.75 13.23
N THR A 128 -10.85 -47.48 12.11
CA THR A 128 -9.43 -47.08 12.12
C THR A 128 -9.27 -45.70 12.75
N CYS A 129 -10.25 -44.81 12.54
CA CYS A 129 -10.24 -43.45 13.09
C CYS A 129 -11.04 -43.32 14.37
N HIS A 130 -12.14 -44.06 14.53
CA HIS A 130 -13.06 -43.95 15.69
C HIS A 130 -12.79 -44.94 16.82
N GLY A 131 -12.01 -46.00 16.57
CA GLY A 131 -11.86 -47.13 17.49
C GLY A 131 -12.78 -48.30 17.14
N LYS A 132 -12.62 -49.42 17.87
CA LYS A 132 -13.39 -50.66 17.65
C LYS A 132 -14.42 -50.83 18.77
N HIS A 133 -14.13 -51.63 19.80
CA HIS A 133 -14.97 -51.76 21.00
C HIS A 133 -14.77 -50.61 22.00
N ASN A 134 -14.05 -49.56 21.60
CA ASN A 134 -13.76 -48.38 22.39
C ASN A 134 -14.12 -47.09 21.63
N ILE A 135 -15.20 -47.12 20.84
CA ILE A 135 -15.68 -45.93 20.12
C ILE A 135 -16.19 -44.92 21.14
N LEU A 136 -15.51 -43.79 21.25
CA LEU A 136 -15.86 -42.72 22.20
C LEU A 136 -16.32 -41.48 21.44
N SER A 137 -17.25 -40.73 22.06
CA SER A 137 -17.65 -39.40 21.57
C SER A 137 -16.43 -38.50 21.34
N SER A 138 -16.43 -37.73 20.26
CA SER A 138 -15.35 -36.78 19.92
C SER A 138 -15.16 -35.68 20.98
N GLU A 139 -16.13 -35.47 21.88
CA GLU A 139 -15.99 -34.56 23.02
C GLU A 139 -15.16 -35.15 24.16
N ASN A 140 -15.04 -36.49 24.23
CA ASN A 140 -14.20 -37.18 25.21
C ASN A 140 -12.71 -37.01 24.84
N LEU A 141 -11.87 -36.65 25.82
CA LEU A 141 -10.43 -36.43 25.62
C LEU A 141 -9.67 -37.70 25.25
N ASP A 142 -10.18 -38.88 25.61
CA ASP A 142 -9.57 -40.17 25.28
C ASP A 142 -10.01 -40.68 23.89
N SER A 143 -10.97 -40.01 23.24
CA SER A 143 -11.41 -40.38 21.90
C SER A 143 -10.33 -40.07 20.86
N THR A 144 -10.06 -41.01 19.97
CA THR A 144 -9.15 -40.82 18.83
C THR A 144 -9.62 -39.72 17.88
N THR A 145 -10.91 -39.37 17.88
CA THR A 145 -11.48 -38.28 17.08
C THR A 145 -11.63 -36.97 17.85
N ASN A 146 -11.12 -36.89 19.08
CA ASN A 146 -11.02 -35.62 19.80
C ASN A 146 -10.08 -34.64 19.09
N VAL A 147 -10.40 -33.35 19.12
CA VAL A 147 -9.59 -32.28 18.50
C VAL A 147 -8.10 -32.36 18.88
N PHE A 148 -7.77 -32.69 20.14
CA PHE A 148 -6.38 -32.84 20.57
C PHE A 148 -5.67 -34.07 19.98
N ASN A 149 -6.42 -35.12 19.63
CA ASN A 149 -5.90 -36.40 19.15
C ASN A 149 -5.91 -36.52 17.62
N ILE A 150 -6.71 -35.73 16.91
CA ILE A 150 -6.81 -35.75 15.44
C ILE A 150 -5.45 -35.72 14.73
N PRO A 151 -4.48 -34.85 15.09
CA PRO A 151 -3.16 -34.88 14.43
C PRO A 151 -2.46 -36.23 14.55
N GLN A 152 -2.58 -36.90 15.71
CA GLN A 152 -1.98 -38.20 15.94
C GLN A 152 -2.75 -39.33 15.20
N THR A 153 -4.07 -39.23 15.15
CA THR A 153 -4.93 -40.18 14.42
C THR A 153 -4.66 -40.15 12.92
N CYS A 154 -4.49 -38.96 12.33
CA CYS A 154 -4.02 -38.87 10.93
C CYS A 154 -2.56 -39.30 10.81
N GLY A 155 -1.72 -38.92 11.79
CA GLY A 155 -0.29 -39.23 11.83
C GLY A 155 0.05 -40.71 11.90
N SER A 156 -0.82 -41.57 12.46
CA SER A 156 -0.57 -43.02 12.53
C SER A 156 -0.33 -43.65 11.16
N CYS A 157 -0.90 -43.06 10.11
CA CYS A 157 -0.66 -43.44 8.71
C CYS A 157 0.15 -42.40 7.95
N HIS A 158 -0.07 -41.09 8.16
CA HIS A 158 0.55 -40.03 7.36
C HIS A 158 1.89 -39.48 7.90
N GLN A 159 2.40 -40.01 9.01
CA GLN A 159 3.74 -39.69 9.50
C GLN A 159 4.82 -40.42 8.69
N GLU A 160 6.00 -39.81 8.61
CA GLU A 160 7.15 -40.34 7.89
C GLU A 160 7.60 -41.68 8.48
N GLY A 161 7.79 -42.66 7.60
CA GLY A 161 8.29 -43.98 7.98
C GLY A 161 7.20 -45.01 8.29
N THR A 162 5.93 -44.63 8.24
CA THR A 162 4.79 -45.56 8.25
C THR A 162 4.76 -46.43 6.99
N ALA A 163 4.00 -47.52 7.01
CA ALA A 163 3.82 -48.36 5.83
C ALA A 163 3.20 -47.57 4.66
N MET A 164 2.28 -46.65 4.97
CA MET A 164 1.62 -45.81 3.98
C MET A 164 2.59 -44.85 3.29
N THR A 165 3.36 -44.07 4.04
CA THR A 165 4.30 -43.08 3.46
C THR A 165 5.49 -43.71 2.73
N LYS A 166 5.81 -44.99 3.01
CA LYS A 166 6.86 -45.75 2.32
C LYS A 166 6.42 -46.35 0.99
N THR A 167 5.15 -46.71 0.86
CA THR A 167 4.62 -47.46 -0.29
C THR A 167 3.83 -46.58 -1.26
N HIS A 168 3.29 -45.47 -0.77
CA HIS A 168 2.45 -44.56 -1.54
C HIS A 168 3.08 -43.19 -1.68
N VAL A 169 2.88 -42.57 -2.85
CA VAL A 169 3.33 -41.21 -3.12
C VAL A 169 2.29 -40.23 -2.60
N ILE A 170 2.66 -39.45 -1.59
CA ILE A 170 1.87 -38.35 -1.04
C ILE A 170 2.58 -37.05 -1.45
N SER A 171 1.79 -36.03 -1.85
CA SER A 171 2.33 -34.76 -2.35
C SER A 171 3.11 -33.96 -1.32
N GLU A 172 2.86 -34.20 -0.03
CA GLU A 172 3.47 -33.48 1.09
C GLU A 172 4.26 -34.44 1.99
N HIS A 173 5.36 -33.94 2.54
CA HIS A 173 6.25 -34.68 3.46
C HIS A 173 6.43 -33.91 4.77
N ASN A 174 6.83 -34.63 5.81
CA ASN A 174 6.98 -34.16 7.19
C ASN A 174 5.69 -33.54 7.73
N ILE A 175 4.52 -34.07 7.37
CA ILE A 175 3.22 -33.40 7.57
C ILE A 175 2.95 -33.13 9.05
N LEU A 176 3.19 -34.11 9.92
CA LEU A 176 2.95 -33.98 11.36
C LEU A 176 3.97 -33.05 12.03
N GLU A 177 5.25 -33.19 11.67
CA GLU A 177 6.32 -32.30 12.14
C GLU A 177 6.04 -30.86 11.72
N ASN A 178 5.74 -30.65 10.45
CA ASN A 178 5.33 -29.37 9.88
C ASN A 178 4.14 -28.83 10.68
N TYR A 179 3.02 -29.55 10.75
CA TYR A 179 1.83 -29.08 11.45
C TYR A 179 2.16 -28.64 12.87
N SER A 180 2.95 -29.43 13.62
CA SER A 180 3.38 -29.10 14.99
C SER A 180 4.14 -27.79 15.09
N MET A 181 4.90 -27.43 14.04
CA MET A 181 5.57 -26.15 13.94
C MET A 181 4.60 -25.01 13.65
N SER A 182 3.47 -25.23 12.96
CA SER A 182 2.52 -24.18 12.56
C SER A 182 1.95 -23.38 13.75
N ILE A 183 1.37 -22.20 13.48
CA ILE A 183 0.68 -21.44 14.54
C ILE A 183 -0.50 -22.23 15.12
N HIS A 184 -1.14 -23.06 14.29
CA HIS A 184 -2.22 -23.94 14.71
C HIS A 184 -1.69 -25.12 15.54
N GLY A 185 -0.61 -25.77 15.12
CA GLY A 185 0.03 -26.83 15.91
C GLY A 185 0.55 -26.33 17.25
N LYS A 186 1.16 -25.14 17.29
CA LYS A 186 1.53 -24.49 18.55
C LYS A 186 0.30 -24.23 19.43
N GLY A 187 -0.75 -23.64 18.87
CA GLY A 187 -1.99 -23.36 19.61
C GLY A 187 -2.60 -24.60 20.23
N LEU A 188 -2.63 -25.71 19.48
CA LEU A 188 -3.18 -26.99 19.94
C LEU A 188 -2.24 -27.72 20.92
N LEU A 189 -1.00 -28.00 20.50
CA LEU A 189 -0.08 -28.92 21.19
C LEU A 189 0.70 -28.27 22.33
N VAL A 190 0.95 -26.96 22.26
CA VAL A 190 1.74 -26.23 23.26
C VAL A 190 0.83 -25.40 24.16
N ASP A 191 -0.05 -24.61 23.56
CA ASP A 191 -0.90 -23.68 24.31
C ASP A 191 -2.23 -24.32 24.79
N GLY A 192 -2.54 -25.55 24.34
CA GLY A 192 -3.70 -26.33 24.80
C GLY A 192 -5.06 -25.80 24.33
N LEU A 193 -5.11 -25.03 23.23
CA LEU A 193 -6.31 -24.36 22.77
C LEU A 193 -7.16 -25.26 21.85
N LYS A 194 -8.28 -25.79 22.37
CA LYS A 194 -9.24 -26.64 21.61
C LYS A 194 -9.87 -25.94 20.40
N VAL A 195 -9.88 -24.61 20.37
CA VAL A 195 -10.43 -23.80 19.26
C VAL A 195 -9.51 -23.70 18.05
N THR A 196 -8.33 -24.31 18.13
CA THR A 196 -7.33 -24.21 17.08
C THR A 196 -7.66 -25.15 15.93
N ALA A 197 -7.34 -24.74 14.69
CA ALA A 197 -7.57 -25.56 13.52
C ALA A 197 -6.70 -26.83 13.52
N VAL A 198 -7.29 -27.96 13.15
CA VAL A 198 -6.64 -29.27 12.99
C VAL A 198 -6.82 -29.77 11.56
N CYS A 199 -6.30 -30.96 11.24
CA CYS A 199 -6.35 -31.52 9.89
C CYS A 199 -7.77 -31.51 9.30
N THR A 200 -8.76 -31.92 10.09
CA THR A 200 -10.17 -31.98 9.68
C THR A 200 -10.84 -30.61 9.54
N SER A 201 -10.30 -29.56 10.17
CA SER A 201 -10.80 -28.19 10.01
C SER A 201 -10.59 -27.66 8.59
N CYS A 202 -9.57 -28.16 7.89
CA CYS A 202 -9.27 -27.77 6.51
C CYS A 202 -9.63 -28.85 5.49
N HIS A 203 -9.36 -30.13 5.77
CA HIS A 203 -9.53 -31.24 4.81
C HIS A 203 -10.88 -31.98 4.92
N THR A 204 -11.71 -31.63 5.91
CA THR A 204 -12.91 -32.39 6.35
C THR A 204 -12.58 -33.79 6.91
N SER A 205 -13.50 -34.39 7.68
CA SER A 205 -13.26 -35.69 8.35
C SER A 205 -13.72 -36.89 7.53
N HIS A 206 -14.86 -36.78 6.85
CA HIS A 206 -15.51 -37.90 6.15
C HIS A 206 -15.59 -37.71 4.64
N ASN A 207 -15.24 -36.54 4.11
CA ASN A 207 -15.23 -36.28 2.66
C ASN A 207 -13.87 -35.68 2.21
N LEU A 208 -12.78 -36.39 2.49
CA LEU A 208 -11.43 -35.94 2.10
C LEU A 208 -11.24 -36.03 0.58
N LEU A 209 -11.25 -34.87 -0.09
CA LEU A 209 -11.06 -34.73 -1.53
C LEU A 209 -9.70 -34.11 -1.86
N PRO A 210 -9.10 -34.43 -3.03
CA PRO A 210 -7.83 -33.84 -3.44
C PRO A 210 -8.00 -32.34 -3.71
N HIS A 211 -6.93 -31.56 -3.56
CA HIS A 211 -6.94 -30.09 -3.78
C HIS A 211 -7.30 -29.66 -5.21
N THR A 212 -7.27 -30.59 -6.16
CA THR A 212 -7.68 -30.37 -7.57
C THR A 212 -9.18 -30.56 -7.79
N ASP A 213 -9.89 -31.09 -6.81
CA ASP A 213 -11.33 -31.32 -6.90
C ASP A 213 -12.09 -30.02 -6.56
N PRO A 214 -13.00 -29.53 -7.43
CA PRO A 214 -13.76 -28.31 -7.18
C PRO A 214 -14.63 -28.34 -5.91
N GLU A 215 -15.02 -29.52 -5.42
CA GLU A 215 -15.79 -29.67 -4.18
C GLU A 215 -14.90 -29.71 -2.93
N SER A 216 -13.58 -29.81 -3.09
CA SER A 216 -12.64 -29.83 -1.97
C SER A 216 -12.60 -28.48 -1.25
N THR A 217 -12.66 -28.50 0.07
CA THR A 217 -12.50 -27.31 0.94
C THR A 217 -11.13 -26.66 0.79
N ILE A 218 -10.13 -27.39 0.34
CA ILE A 218 -8.77 -26.88 0.06
C ILE A 218 -8.54 -26.58 -1.42
N HIS A 219 -9.58 -26.64 -2.26
CA HIS A 219 -9.49 -26.22 -3.65
C HIS A 219 -9.13 -24.73 -3.72
N ARG A 220 -8.41 -24.34 -4.78
CA ARG A 220 -7.93 -22.95 -5.01
C ARG A 220 -9.04 -21.92 -4.85
N ASP A 221 -10.24 -22.22 -5.32
CA ASP A 221 -11.39 -21.32 -5.28
C ASP A 221 -12.15 -21.34 -3.94
N ASN A 222 -11.98 -22.40 -3.13
CA ASN A 222 -12.67 -22.59 -1.85
C ASN A 222 -11.80 -22.23 -0.63
N ILE A 223 -10.47 -22.22 -0.78
CA ILE A 223 -9.52 -22.06 0.32
C ILE A 223 -9.75 -20.79 1.15
N ALA A 224 -10.16 -19.70 0.48
CA ALA A 224 -10.49 -18.45 1.13
C ALA A 224 -11.67 -18.61 2.09
N ALA A 225 -12.75 -19.24 1.61
CA ALA A 225 -13.94 -19.52 2.42
C ALA A 225 -13.60 -20.41 3.61
N THR A 226 -12.77 -21.43 3.41
CA THR A 226 -12.28 -22.33 4.47
C THR A 226 -11.54 -21.57 5.57
N CYS A 227 -10.57 -20.71 5.23
CA CYS A 227 -9.86 -19.90 6.22
C CYS A 227 -10.80 -18.91 6.94
N MET A 228 -11.76 -18.33 6.21
CA MET A 228 -12.70 -17.33 6.74
C MET A 228 -13.74 -17.90 7.71
N GLN A 229 -13.89 -19.22 7.80
CA GLN A 229 -14.71 -19.85 8.85
C GLN A 229 -14.29 -19.40 10.25
N CYS A 230 -12.99 -19.17 10.46
CA CYS A 230 -12.43 -18.66 11.71
C CYS A 230 -11.87 -17.24 11.57
N HIS A 231 -11.30 -16.88 10.42
CA HIS A 231 -10.59 -15.61 10.23
C HIS A 231 -11.44 -14.51 9.57
N ALA A 232 -12.57 -14.18 10.19
CA ALA A 232 -13.59 -13.25 9.65
C ALA A 232 -13.10 -11.82 9.29
N ASN A 233 -11.95 -11.37 9.82
CA ASN A 233 -11.41 -10.03 9.56
C ASN A 233 -10.21 -10.00 8.57
N ILE A 234 -9.87 -11.14 7.96
CA ILE A 234 -8.74 -11.22 7.01
C ILE A 234 -8.91 -10.23 5.86
N GLU A 235 -10.12 -10.08 5.33
CA GLU A 235 -10.39 -9.21 4.19
C GLU A 235 -10.06 -7.73 4.49
N LYS A 236 -10.41 -7.24 5.69
CA LYS A 236 -10.11 -5.85 6.11
C LYS A 236 -8.62 -5.59 6.29
N ILE A 237 -7.87 -6.61 6.74
CA ILE A 237 -6.42 -6.51 6.93
C ILE A 237 -5.72 -6.56 5.57
N HIS A 238 -6.13 -7.49 4.70
CA HIS A 238 -5.55 -7.63 3.37
C HIS A 238 -5.95 -6.49 2.43
N LYS A 239 -7.11 -5.83 2.59
CA LYS A 239 -7.49 -4.61 1.85
C LYS A 239 -6.44 -3.49 1.89
N LYS A 240 -5.53 -3.49 2.88
CA LYS A 240 -4.41 -2.53 2.97
C LYS A 240 -3.22 -2.88 2.06
N ILE A 241 -3.16 -4.12 1.57
CA ILE A 241 -2.04 -4.72 0.84
C ILE A 241 -2.50 -5.18 -0.56
N ILE A 242 -3.66 -5.85 -0.64
CA ILE A 242 -4.32 -6.38 -1.84
C ILE A 242 -5.66 -5.68 -2.04
N ARG A 243 -6.05 -5.37 -3.29
CA ARG A 243 -7.39 -4.81 -3.54
C ARG A 243 -8.50 -5.80 -3.18
N GLY A 244 -9.30 -5.47 -2.17
CA GLY A 244 -10.38 -6.35 -1.68
C GLY A 244 -11.37 -6.80 -2.74
N GLU A 245 -11.75 -5.92 -3.69
CA GLU A 245 -12.72 -6.26 -4.75
C GLU A 245 -12.28 -7.41 -5.67
N LEU A 246 -10.97 -7.65 -5.77
CA LEU A 246 -10.45 -8.73 -6.61
C LEU A 246 -10.81 -10.11 -6.04
N TRP A 247 -11.05 -10.24 -4.73
CA TRP A 247 -11.42 -11.52 -4.11
C TRP A 247 -12.76 -12.05 -4.61
N GLU A 248 -13.68 -11.16 -4.97
CA GLU A 248 -15.02 -11.52 -5.45
C GLU A 248 -15.12 -11.52 -6.98
N LYS A 249 -14.45 -10.56 -7.64
CA LYS A 249 -14.63 -10.33 -9.09
C LYS A 249 -13.61 -11.08 -9.94
N GLU A 250 -12.36 -11.19 -9.47
CA GLU A 250 -11.24 -11.72 -10.24
C GLU A 250 -10.23 -12.48 -9.35
N PRO A 251 -10.66 -13.51 -8.60
CA PRO A 251 -9.83 -14.19 -7.60
C PRO A 251 -8.56 -14.82 -8.19
N GLN A 252 -8.55 -15.15 -9.48
CA GLN A 252 -7.36 -15.60 -10.20
C GLN A 252 -6.20 -14.61 -10.23
N LYS A 253 -6.46 -13.30 -10.06
CA LYS A 253 -5.42 -12.25 -10.09
C LYS A 253 -4.71 -12.04 -8.75
N ILE A 254 -5.16 -12.70 -7.69
CA ILE A 254 -4.57 -12.60 -6.35
C ILE A 254 -3.91 -13.95 -6.01
N PRO A 255 -2.73 -13.93 -5.35
CA PRO A 255 -2.19 -15.14 -4.76
C PRO A 255 -3.14 -15.76 -3.74
N THR A 256 -3.33 -17.08 -3.76
CA THR A 256 -4.16 -17.73 -2.72
C THR A 256 -3.54 -17.62 -1.33
N CYS A 257 -4.34 -17.77 -0.27
CA CYS A 257 -3.87 -17.69 1.11
C CYS A 257 -2.63 -18.57 1.36
N VAL A 258 -2.63 -19.77 0.78
CA VAL A 258 -1.57 -20.78 0.98
C VAL A 258 -0.29 -20.51 0.20
N GLU A 259 -0.35 -19.68 -0.85
CA GLU A 259 0.83 -19.22 -1.60
C GLU A 259 1.66 -18.21 -0.78
N CYS A 260 1.02 -17.51 0.16
CA CYS A 260 1.67 -16.61 1.12
C CYS A 260 1.84 -17.22 2.52
N HIS A 261 1.02 -18.20 2.90
CA HIS A 261 1.01 -18.83 4.22
C HIS A 261 0.95 -20.37 4.13
N GLN A 262 2.05 -21.05 4.42
CA GLN A 262 2.04 -22.51 4.55
C GLN A 262 1.13 -22.95 5.71
N PRO A 263 0.02 -23.67 5.42
CA PRO A 263 -0.94 -24.06 6.45
C PRO A 263 -0.33 -25.05 7.45
N HIS A 264 0.70 -25.77 7.02
CA HIS A 264 1.39 -26.74 7.81
C HIS A 264 2.73 -26.24 8.38
N LYS A 265 3.19 -24.98 8.33
CA LYS A 265 4.52 -24.64 8.94
C LYS A 265 4.62 -23.21 9.44
N GLN A 266 5.19 -22.98 10.62
CA GLN A 266 5.50 -21.63 11.11
C GLN A 266 6.93 -21.25 10.75
N ARG A 267 7.12 -20.35 9.77
CA ARG A 267 7.66 -18.97 9.96
C ARG A 267 8.17 -18.36 8.64
N LYS A 268 8.09 -17.01 8.61
CA LYS A 268 8.65 -16.00 7.70
C LYS A 268 8.83 -16.45 6.24
N VAL A 269 7.77 -16.22 5.49
CA VAL A 269 7.71 -15.91 4.05
C VAL A 269 9.08 -15.90 3.39
N LEU A 270 9.47 -17.04 2.83
CA LEU A 270 10.31 -17.23 1.65
C LEU A 270 10.09 -18.69 1.24
N TYR A 271 9.13 -18.93 0.36
CA TYR A 271 8.88 -20.27 -0.20
C TYR A 271 9.76 -20.49 -1.41
N ALA A 272 10.16 -21.76 -1.60
CA ALA A 272 10.47 -22.28 -2.92
C ALA A 272 9.12 -22.43 -3.65
N ASP A 273 8.92 -21.63 -4.69
CA ASP A 273 7.68 -21.64 -5.45
C ASP A 273 7.48 -22.96 -6.20
N SER A 274 6.22 -23.27 -6.53
CA SER A 274 5.86 -24.39 -7.41
C SER A 274 6.57 -24.35 -8.77
N LEU A 275 7.02 -23.17 -9.17
CA LEU A 275 7.92 -22.91 -10.29
C LEU A 275 9.08 -22.05 -9.77
N PRO A 276 10.25 -22.64 -9.48
CA PRO A 276 11.39 -21.87 -8.99
C PRO A 276 11.84 -20.87 -10.06
N ASP A 277 12.38 -19.72 -9.64
CA ASP A 277 12.91 -18.71 -10.56
C ASP A 277 13.91 -19.33 -11.57
N SER A 278 14.67 -20.34 -11.15
CA SER A 278 15.59 -21.08 -12.02
C SER A 278 14.90 -21.71 -13.25
N TYR A 279 13.68 -22.23 -13.08
CA TYR A 279 12.89 -22.81 -14.17
C TYR A 279 12.51 -21.75 -15.21
N CYS A 280 12.12 -20.56 -14.75
CA CYS A 280 11.83 -19.44 -15.66
C CYS A 280 13.10 -18.99 -16.40
N LEU A 281 14.22 -18.90 -15.66
CA LEU A 281 15.49 -18.44 -16.19
C LEU A 281 16.12 -19.39 -17.22
N GLU A 282 15.79 -20.69 -17.23
CA GLU A 282 16.23 -21.62 -18.29
C GLU A 282 15.89 -21.12 -19.70
N CYS A 283 14.75 -20.44 -19.85
CA CYS A 283 14.37 -19.81 -21.11
C CYS A 283 14.69 -18.32 -21.12
N HIS A 284 14.34 -17.60 -20.05
CA HIS A 284 14.39 -16.15 -20.01
C HIS A 284 15.80 -15.57 -19.89
N SER A 285 16.83 -16.37 -19.59
CA SER A 285 18.23 -15.92 -19.65
C SER A 285 18.80 -15.86 -21.07
N ASN A 286 18.03 -16.22 -22.10
CA ASN A 286 18.47 -16.18 -23.49
C ASN A 286 18.23 -14.78 -24.11
N PRO A 287 19.28 -14.05 -24.53
CA PRO A 287 19.16 -12.72 -25.15
C PRO A 287 18.31 -12.68 -26.42
N ASP A 288 18.26 -13.80 -27.15
CA ASP A 288 17.53 -13.92 -28.41
C ASP A 288 16.06 -14.34 -28.21
N LEU A 289 15.61 -14.54 -26.97
CA LEU A 289 14.24 -14.95 -26.71
C LEU A 289 13.25 -13.82 -27.02
N ILE A 290 12.40 -14.05 -28.02
CA ILE A 290 11.37 -13.11 -28.46
C ILE A 290 9.99 -13.76 -28.49
N LYS A 291 8.97 -12.99 -28.11
CA LYS A 291 7.55 -13.29 -28.33
C LYS A 291 7.05 -12.46 -29.49
N VAL A 292 6.43 -13.10 -30.47
CA VAL A 292 5.73 -12.39 -31.55
C VAL A 292 4.31 -12.09 -31.07
N GLY A 293 3.98 -10.81 -30.98
CA GLY A 293 2.65 -10.31 -30.64
C GLY A 293 1.62 -10.63 -31.73
N HIS A 294 0.34 -10.54 -31.38
CA HIS A 294 -0.78 -10.72 -32.33
C HIS A 294 -0.80 -9.67 -33.46
N ASP A 295 -0.12 -8.54 -33.25
CA ASP A 295 0.09 -7.45 -34.20
C ASP A 295 1.34 -7.64 -35.10
N GLY A 296 2.09 -8.73 -34.90
CA GLY A 296 3.34 -9.00 -35.61
C GLY A 296 4.58 -8.34 -35.03
N GLY A 297 4.47 -7.63 -33.88
CA GLY A 297 5.60 -7.03 -33.19
C GLY A 297 6.44 -8.07 -32.44
N ALA A 298 7.77 -7.98 -32.52
CA ALA A 298 8.67 -8.81 -31.71
C ALA A 298 8.96 -8.12 -30.37
N ILE A 299 8.63 -8.81 -29.26
CA ILE A 299 8.88 -8.36 -27.90
C ILE A 299 9.95 -9.25 -27.29
N SER A 300 11.08 -8.67 -26.86
CA SER A 300 12.09 -9.43 -26.13
C SER A 300 11.54 -9.91 -24.79
N LEU A 301 11.74 -11.19 -24.49
CA LEU A 301 11.45 -11.82 -23.21
C LEU A 301 12.70 -12.02 -22.36
N TYR A 302 13.86 -11.55 -22.83
CA TYR A 302 15.12 -11.68 -22.11
C TYR A 302 15.07 -10.97 -20.75
N VAL A 303 15.56 -11.69 -19.74
CA VAL A 303 15.84 -11.19 -18.40
C VAL A 303 17.34 -11.31 -18.18
N ASP A 304 17.99 -10.16 -18.02
CA ASP A 304 19.41 -10.11 -17.73
C ASP A 304 19.66 -10.59 -16.30
N VAL A 305 20.18 -11.81 -16.18
CA VAL A 305 20.42 -12.46 -14.88
C VAL A 305 21.62 -11.83 -14.18
N GLU A 306 22.59 -11.29 -14.93
CA GLU A 306 23.73 -10.57 -14.36
C GLU A 306 23.28 -9.20 -13.83
N GLU A 307 22.44 -8.44 -14.55
CA GLU A 307 21.82 -7.21 -14.01
C GLU A 307 20.92 -7.49 -12.80
N PHE A 308 20.28 -8.67 -12.78
CA PHE A 308 19.43 -9.14 -11.69
C PHE A 308 20.21 -9.72 -10.48
N ASP A 309 21.43 -10.23 -10.66
CA ASP A 309 22.27 -10.85 -9.62
C ASP A 309 23.38 -9.92 -9.10
N GLU A 310 24.06 -9.18 -9.98
CA GLU A 310 25.26 -8.38 -9.68
C GLU A 310 24.94 -7.16 -8.78
N PHE A 311 23.66 -6.81 -8.66
CA PHE A 311 23.17 -5.63 -7.94
C PHE A 311 22.22 -5.94 -6.78
N GLU A 312 22.37 -6.97 -5.93
CA GLU A 312 21.35 -7.28 -4.88
C GLU A 312 19.92 -7.07 -5.42
N GLY A 313 19.65 -7.66 -6.59
CA GLY A 313 18.64 -7.16 -7.54
C GLY A 313 17.28 -7.01 -6.91
N THR A 314 16.56 -5.94 -7.27
CA THR A 314 15.20 -5.59 -6.84
C THR A 314 14.90 -5.66 -5.33
N MET A 315 14.13 -4.69 -4.81
CA MET A 315 13.61 -4.88 -3.44
C MET A 315 12.75 -6.15 -3.33
N HIS A 316 12.07 -6.52 -4.42
CA HIS A 316 11.22 -7.71 -4.46
C HIS A 316 12.02 -9.01 -4.26
N LYS A 317 13.13 -9.23 -4.96
CA LYS A 317 13.98 -10.42 -4.76
C LYS A 317 14.75 -10.38 -3.44
N LYS A 318 15.17 -9.21 -2.94
CA LYS A 318 15.77 -9.09 -1.59
C LYS A 318 14.80 -9.55 -0.49
N GLU A 319 13.52 -9.27 -0.68
CA GLU A 319 12.42 -9.77 0.16
C GLU A 319 11.91 -11.16 -0.28
N GLY A 320 12.64 -11.83 -1.18
CA GLY A 320 12.39 -13.13 -1.82
C GLY A 320 10.97 -13.33 -2.35
N ILE A 321 10.52 -12.33 -3.10
CA ILE A 321 9.40 -12.39 -4.02
C ILE A 321 9.92 -12.99 -5.33
N SER A 322 9.37 -14.13 -5.69
CA SER A 322 9.67 -14.88 -6.90
C SER A 322 8.94 -14.37 -8.13
N CYS A 323 9.32 -14.88 -9.30
CA CYS A 323 8.79 -14.46 -10.58
C CYS A 323 7.27 -14.66 -10.67
N VAL A 324 6.77 -15.81 -10.20
CA VAL A 324 5.34 -16.18 -10.27
C VAL A 324 4.44 -15.33 -9.38
N LYS A 325 4.99 -14.68 -8.35
CA LYS A 325 4.22 -13.77 -7.48
C LYS A 325 3.86 -12.46 -8.19
N CYS A 326 4.66 -12.05 -9.17
CA CYS A 326 4.36 -10.91 -10.04
C CYS A 326 3.67 -11.35 -11.34
N HIS A 327 4.07 -12.52 -11.86
CA HIS A 327 3.49 -13.17 -13.02
C HIS A 327 2.42 -14.19 -12.61
N THR A 328 1.32 -13.71 -12.03
CA THR A 328 0.31 -14.55 -11.35
C THR A 328 -0.50 -15.50 -12.23
N ASN A 329 -0.38 -15.42 -13.57
CA ASN A 329 -1.10 -16.25 -14.53
C ASN A 329 -0.24 -17.39 -15.13
N MET A 330 0.66 -17.99 -14.33
CA MET A 330 1.50 -19.13 -14.75
C MET A 330 0.76 -20.44 -14.44
N ASP A 331 0.86 -21.42 -15.32
CA ASP A 331 0.16 -22.70 -15.19
C ASP A 331 1.08 -23.84 -15.61
N ASN A 332 1.53 -24.64 -14.64
CA ASN A 332 2.46 -25.75 -14.85
C ASN A 332 1.82 -26.95 -15.58
N SER A 333 0.50 -26.96 -15.77
CA SER A 333 -0.20 -27.99 -16.56
C SER A 333 -0.16 -27.74 -18.07
N ARG A 334 0.28 -26.55 -18.49
CA ARG A 334 0.37 -26.16 -19.90
C ARG A 334 1.71 -26.54 -20.50
N GLU A 335 1.70 -26.89 -21.78
CA GLU A 335 2.92 -27.14 -22.57
C GLU A 335 3.84 -25.90 -22.59
N ILE A 336 3.26 -24.70 -22.60
CA ILE A 336 3.96 -23.44 -22.37
C ILE A 336 3.42 -22.81 -21.09
N VAL A 337 4.17 -22.95 -19.99
CA VAL A 337 3.80 -22.50 -18.64
C VAL A 337 3.41 -21.03 -18.58
N CYS A 338 4.01 -20.20 -19.44
CA CYS A 338 3.80 -18.75 -19.49
C CYS A 338 2.80 -18.28 -20.54
N GLN A 339 2.08 -19.16 -21.23
CA GLN A 339 1.16 -18.78 -22.32
C GLN A 339 0.02 -17.84 -21.85
N GLY A 340 -0.35 -17.91 -20.57
CA GLY A 340 -1.32 -17.00 -19.93
C GLY A 340 -0.69 -15.77 -19.25
N SER A 341 0.64 -15.64 -19.28
CA SER A 341 1.37 -14.52 -18.70
C SER A 341 1.01 -13.22 -19.41
N GLY A 342 0.25 -12.37 -18.72
CA GLY A 342 0.00 -10.99 -19.11
C GLY A 342 1.08 -10.04 -18.59
N PRO A 343 0.96 -8.73 -18.86
CA PRO A 343 1.78 -7.73 -18.18
C PRO A 343 1.58 -7.80 -16.66
N VAL A 344 2.66 -7.57 -15.90
CA VAL A 344 2.63 -7.56 -14.45
C VAL A 344 1.72 -6.44 -13.95
N ASP A 345 0.76 -6.77 -13.08
CA ASP A 345 -0.08 -5.80 -12.40
C ASP A 345 0.45 -5.52 -11.00
N CYS A 346 1.19 -4.41 -10.86
CA CYS A 346 1.74 -3.98 -9.58
C CYS A 346 0.67 -3.66 -8.53
N SER A 347 -0.57 -3.38 -8.95
CA SER A 347 -1.65 -2.96 -8.06
C SER A 347 -2.22 -4.08 -7.18
N SER A 348 -1.89 -5.33 -7.52
CA SER A 348 -2.15 -6.51 -6.69
C SER A 348 -1.50 -6.40 -5.29
N CYS A 349 -0.33 -5.75 -5.19
CA CYS A 349 0.41 -5.56 -3.93
C CYS A 349 0.59 -4.07 -3.55
N HIS A 350 0.56 -3.16 -4.54
CA HIS A 350 0.72 -1.72 -4.33
C HIS A 350 -0.60 -0.96 -4.54
N ALA A 351 -1.67 -1.43 -3.89
CA ALA A 351 -3.03 -0.94 -4.10
C ALA A 351 -3.19 0.58 -3.86
N ASN A 352 -2.55 1.13 -2.83
CA ASN A 352 -2.63 2.56 -2.52
C ASN A 352 -1.90 3.43 -3.55
N GLN A 353 -0.69 3.02 -3.93
CA GLN A 353 0.12 3.74 -4.92
C GLN A 353 -0.56 3.71 -6.29
N ASP A 354 -1.16 2.59 -6.66
CA ASP A 354 -1.96 2.50 -7.88
C ASP A 354 -3.17 3.42 -7.83
N LEU A 355 -3.89 3.49 -6.70
CA LEU A 355 -5.05 4.36 -6.56
C LEU A 355 -4.68 5.83 -6.78
N PHE A 356 -3.57 6.28 -6.18
CA PHE A 356 -3.02 7.61 -6.42
C PHE A 356 -2.59 7.80 -7.88
N TYR A 357 -1.88 6.83 -8.45
CA TYR A 357 -1.41 6.88 -9.82
C TYR A 357 -2.56 7.01 -10.82
N LYS A 358 -3.65 6.26 -10.65
CA LYS A 358 -4.84 6.35 -11.51
C LYS A 358 -5.52 7.71 -11.47
N GLN A 359 -5.40 8.46 -10.38
CA GLN A 359 -5.93 9.82 -10.26
C GLN A 359 -5.03 10.87 -10.93
N SER A 360 -3.73 10.57 -11.04
CA SER A 360 -2.76 11.45 -11.69
C SER A 360 -3.01 11.61 -13.19
N VAL A 361 -2.40 12.64 -13.80
CA VAL A 361 -2.44 12.84 -15.26
C VAL A 361 -1.81 11.65 -15.99
N HIS A 362 -0.73 11.07 -15.47
CA HIS A 362 -0.09 9.90 -16.07
C HIS A 362 -1.02 8.70 -16.10
N GLY A 363 -1.65 8.35 -14.98
CA GLY A 363 -2.57 7.22 -14.92
C GLY A 363 -3.85 7.42 -15.72
N LYS A 364 -4.41 8.65 -15.73
CA LYS A 364 -5.54 9.00 -16.60
C LYS A 364 -5.19 8.82 -18.09
N LYS A 365 -4.01 9.29 -18.52
CA LYS A 365 -3.54 9.14 -19.91
C LYS A 365 -3.21 7.69 -20.27
N LEU A 366 -2.65 6.93 -19.34
CA LEU A 366 -2.40 5.50 -19.55
C LEU A 366 -3.72 4.73 -19.71
N ALA A 367 -4.74 5.05 -18.92
CA ALA A 367 -6.08 4.47 -19.06
C ALA A 367 -6.78 4.83 -20.38
N GLU A 368 -6.43 5.98 -20.98
CA GLU A 368 -6.85 6.39 -22.32
C GLU A 368 -6.06 5.70 -23.45
N ASN A 369 -5.15 4.76 -23.12
CA ASN A 369 -4.23 4.11 -24.06
C ASN A 369 -3.28 5.09 -24.79
N ASP A 370 -2.90 6.19 -24.15
CA ASP A 370 -1.87 7.08 -24.72
C ASP A 370 -0.50 6.39 -24.68
N PRO A 371 0.15 6.12 -25.83
CA PRO A 371 1.42 5.40 -25.88
C PRO A 371 2.60 6.17 -25.27
N ASN A 372 2.42 7.45 -24.92
CA ASN A 372 3.44 8.26 -24.27
C ASN A 372 3.18 8.45 -22.77
N ALA A 373 2.11 7.84 -22.22
CA ALA A 373 1.88 7.86 -20.79
C ALA A 373 2.80 6.83 -20.10
N PRO A 374 3.59 7.24 -19.08
CA PRO A 374 4.51 6.33 -18.41
C PRO A 374 3.76 5.41 -17.46
N SER A 375 4.01 4.11 -17.52
CA SER A 375 3.53 3.10 -16.57
C SER A 375 4.40 3.03 -15.30
N CYS A 376 4.01 2.18 -14.34
CA CYS A 376 4.80 1.95 -13.13
C CYS A 376 6.24 1.52 -13.46
N ALA A 377 6.41 0.65 -14.47
CA ALA A 377 7.69 0.08 -14.85
C ALA A 377 8.59 1.09 -15.59
N ASP A 378 8.03 2.10 -16.24
CA ASP A 378 8.81 3.13 -16.92
C ASP A 378 9.50 4.08 -15.92
N CYS A 379 8.93 4.23 -14.73
CA CYS A 379 9.52 5.05 -13.65
C CYS A 379 10.36 4.23 -12.65
N HIS A 380 9.91 3.03 -12.28
CA HIS A 380 10.57 2.22 -11.24
C HIS A 380 11.55 1.19 -11.81
N GLY A 381 11.49 0.91 -13.12
CA GLY A 381 12.18 -0.23 -13.72
C GLY A 381 11.28 -1.46 -13.79
N LYS A 382 11.65 -2.41 -14.66
CA LYS A 382 10.94 -3.68 -14.86
C LYS A 382 11.44 -4.70 -13.82
N HIS A 383 12.42 -5.51 -14.21
CA HIS A 383 13.10 -6.49 -13.35
C HIS A 383 14.28 -5.89 -12.55
N ASN A 384 14.43 -4.56 -12.55
CA ASN A 384 15.46 -3.81 -11.83
C ASN A 384 14.85 -2.72 -10.91
N ASN A 385 13.69 -3.00 -10.30
CA ASN A 385 13.02 -2.11 -9.36
C ASN A 385 13.79 -1.94 -8.03
N MET A 386 14.67 -0.96 -8.00
CA MET A 386 15.59 -0.71 -6.89
C MET A 386 15.00 0.23 -5.84
N SER A 387 15.42 0.07 -4.58
CA SER A 387 15.12 1.04 -3.52
C SER A 387 15.61 2.44 -3.90
N LYS A 388 14.78 3.46 -3.64
CA LYS A 388 15.14 4.88 -3.81
C LYS A 388 16.39 5.31 -3.04
N GLN A 389 16.85 4.52 -2.06
CA GLN A 389 18.06 4.79 -1.30
C GLN A 389 19.33 4.47 -2.09
N ARG A 390 19.26 3.59 -3.08
CA ARG A 390 20.42 3.23 -3.89
C ARG A 390 20.71 4.31 -4.91
N VAL A 391 21.99 4.56 -5.18
CA VAL A 391 22.46 5.66 -6.04
C VAL A 391 22.20 5.40 -7.53
N ASP A 392 22.08 4.14 -7.91
CA ASP A 392 21.78 3.66 -9.27
C ASP A 392 20.27 3.60 -9.57
N SER A 393 19.41 3.60 -8.55
CA SER A 393 17.96 3.57 -8.73
C SER A 393 17.45 4.79 -9.52
N PRO A 394 16.58 4.62 -10.53
CA PRO A 394 15.96 5.74 -11.25
C PRO A 394 15.20 6.71 -10.32
N THR A 395 14.66 6.18 -9.22
CA THR A 395 13.84 6.94 -8.25
C THR A 395 14.66 7.52 -7.10
N ASN A 396 15.99 7.36 -7.12
CA ASN A 396 16.86 8.07 -6.18
C ASN A 396 16.72 9.58 -6.37
N ALA A 397 16.72 10.35 -5.27
CA ALA A 397 16.58 11.81 -5.32
C ALA A 397 17.53 12.47 -6.34
N ARG A 398 18.76 11.99 -6.47
CA ARG A 398 19.75 12.49 -7.44
C ARG A 398 19.34 12.23 -8.90
N ASN A 399 18.64 11.14 -9.16
CA ASN A 399 18.28 10.67 -10.50
C ASN A 399 16.89 11.13 -10.95
N VAL A 400 16.02 11.54 -10.01
CA VAL A 400 14.66 12.03 -10.31
C VAL A 400 14.63 13.11 -11.40
N PRO A 401 15.45 14.18 -11.37
CA PRO A 401 15.44 15.18 -12.46
C PRO A 401 15.75 14.58 -13.82
N LYS A 402 16.72 13.64 -13.88
CA LYS A 402 17.09 12.94 -15.11
C LYS A 402 15.97 12.01 -15.58
N LEU A 403 15.28 11.32 -14.67
CA LEU A 403 14.14 10.46 -14.96
C LEU A 403 13.00 11.27 -15.60
N CYS A 404 12.58 12.36 -14.95
CA CYS A 404 11.51 13.22 -15.47
C CYS A 404 11.89 13.87 -16.81
N ALA A 405 13.17 14.24 -16.97
CA ALA A 405 13.70 14.83 -18.19
C ALA A 405 13.62 13.92 -19.42
N GLN A 406 13.43 12.61 -19.26
CA GLN A 406 13.24 11.69 -20.40
C GLN A 406 12.00 12.03 -21.23
N CYS A 407 10.99 12.66 -20.61
CA CYS A 407 9.76 13.05 -21.32
C CYS A 407 9.48 14.55 -21.23
N HIS A 408 9.88 15.22 -20.14
CA HIS A 408 9.54 16.62 -19.86
C HIS A 408 10.61 17.64 -20.23
N ARG A 409 11.78 17.20 -20.71
CA ARG A 409 12.79 18.13 -21.24
C ARG A 409 12.31 18.73 -22.56
N GLU A 410 12.67 19.98 -22.81
CA GLU A 410 12.37 20.67 -24.08
C GLU A 410 12.70 19.77 -25.29
N GLY A 411 11.73 19.60 -26.20
CA GLY A 411 11.87 18.74 -27.38
C GLY A 411 11.54 17.25 -27.18
N GLU A 412 11.24 16.81 -25.96
CA GLU A 412 10.80 15.43 -25.68
C GLU A 412 9.27 15.26 -25.80
N THR A 413 8.82 14.01 -25.77
CA THR A 413 7.44 13.61 -26.09
C THR A 413 6.36 14.30 -25.25
N ALA A 414 6.57 14.46 -23.94
CA ALA A 414 5.60 15.16 -23.09
C ALA A 414 5.72 16.68 -23.27
N ALA A 415 6.93 17.23 -23.31
CA ALA A 415 7.18 18.67 -23.43
C ALA A 415 6.56 19.29 -24.71
N ILE A 416 6.63 18.60 -25.85
CA ILE A 416 6.02 19.08 -27.11
C ILE A 416 4.49 19.11 -27.04
N ARG A 417 3.90 18.22 -26.23
CA ARG A 417 2.44 18.01 -26.15
C ARG A 417 1.80 18.86 -25.06
N THR A 418 2.54 19.19 -24.00
CA THR A 418 2.06 20.01 -22.90
C THR A 418 2.17 21.50 -23.25
N LYS A 419 1.04 22.20 -23.22
CA LYS A 419 0.99 23.67 -23.36
C LYS A 419 1.24 24.38 -22.01
N SER A 420 2.19 23.90 -21.21
CA SER A 420 2.66 24.67 -20.06
C SER A 420 3.47 25.83 -20.62
N GLY A 421 3.11 27.08 -20.30
CA GLY A 421 3.84 28.26 -20.78
C GLY A 421 5.29 28.37 -20.28
N GLU A 422 5.78 27.38 -19.53
CA GLU A 422 7.16 27.28 -19.07
C GLU A 422 8.01 26.46 -20.05
N HIS A 423 9.18 27.00 -20.39
CA HIS A 423 10.15 26.39 -21.29
C HIS A 423 11.44 26.06 -20.52
N ASN A 424 12.20 25.07 -21.00
CA ASN A 424 13.49 24.69 -20.44
C ASN A 424 13.47 24.36 -18.93
N ILE A 425 12.34 23.83 -18.42
CA ILE A 425 12.09 23.59 -16.99
C ILE A 425 13.23 22.80 -16.31
N ILE A 426 13.76 21.78 -16.97
CA ILE A 426 14.88 20.97 -16.43
C ILE A 426 16.14 21.82 -16.26
N ALA A 427 16.48 22.66 -17.24
CA ALA A 427 17.66 23.51 -17.17
C ALA A 427 17.49 24.58 -16.07
N HIS A 428 16.30 25.17 -15.99
CA HIS A 428 15.94 26.14 -14.96
C HIS A 428 16.06 25.52 -13.57
N PHE A 429 15.47 24.34 -13.35
CA PHE A 429 15.56 23.61 -12.09
C PHE A 429 17.02 23.33 -11.71
N SER A 430 17.86 22.83 -12.63
CA SER A 430 19.29 22.58 -12.36
C SER A 430 20.06 23.86 -11.99
N MET A 431 19.60 25.04 -12.42
CA MET A 431 20.17 26.33 -12.04
C MET A 431 19.63 26.87 -10.70
N SER A 432 18.49 26.37 -10.23
CA SER A 432 17.91 26.76 -8.94
C SER A 432 18.79 26.37 -7.75
N THR A 433 18.51 26.92 -6.58
CA THR A 433 19.18 26.57 -5.32
C THR A 433 18.99 25.09 -4.96
N HIS A 434 17.79 24.54 -5.23
CA HIS A 434 17.49 23.12 -5.04
C HIS A 434 18.29 22.25 -6.01
N GLY A 435 18.29 22.56 -7.31
CA GLY A 435 19.04 21.82 -8.32
C GLY A 435 20.55 21.88 -8.10
N LYS A 436 21.11 23.06 -7.81
CA LYS A 436 22.53 23.22 -7.44
C LYS A 436 22.87 22.46 -6.15
N GLY A 437 21.97 22.45 -5.17
CA GLY A 437 22.12 21.67 -3.93
C GLY A 437 22.20 20.17 -4.21
N LEU A 438 21.28 19.67 -5.04
CA LEU A 438 21.19 18.27 -5.43
C LEU A 438 22.36 17.82 -6.31
N GLU A 439 22.59 18.50 -7.44
CA GLU A 439 23.52 18.07 -8.48
C GLU A 439 24.96 18.45 -8.20
N LYS A 440 25.22 19.69 -7.73
CA LYS A 440 26.59 20.20 -7.55
C LYS A 440 27.13 19.94 -6.16
N ARG A 441 26.28 19.91 -5.13
CA ARG A 441 26.69 19.69 -3.74
C ARG A 441 26.36 18.28 -3.21
N GLY A 442 25.63 17.47 -3.99
CA GLY A 442 25.29 16.09 -3.62
C GLY A 442 24.32 15.98 -2.45
N LEU A 443 23.55 17.03 -2.14
CA LEU A 443 22.63 17.05 -1.01
C LEU A 443 21.32 16.34 -1.37
N LEU A 444 21.20 15.06 -1.04
CA LEU A 444 20.01 14.23 -1.31
C LEU A 444 18.72 14.70 -0.59
N VAL A 445 18.86 15.58 0.40
CA VAL A 445 17.73 16.25 1.09
C VAL A 445 17.19 17.45 0.32
N SER A 446 17.84 17.85 -0.78
CA SER A 446 17.35 18.94 -1.62
C SER A 446 16.04 18.54 -2.31
N ALA A 447 15.11 19.49 -2.41
CA ALA A 447 13.83 19.24 -3.08
C ALA A 447 14.04 18.80 -4.54
N THR A 448 13.22 17.86 -5.00
CA THR A 448 13.20 17.36 -6.37
C THR A 448 11.83 17.62 -7.00
N CYS A 449 11.64 17.26 -8.27
CA CYS A 449 10.35 17.40 -8.97
C CYS A 449 9.19 16.77 -8.18
N THR A 450 9.41 15.60 -7.57
CA THR A 450 8.38 14.88 -6.80
C THR A 450 8.13 15.48 -5.42
N SER A 451 9.02 16.35 -4.92
CA SER A 451 8.78 17.11 -3.68
C SER A 451 7.66 18.13 -3.84
N CYS A 452 7.51 18.70 -5.04
CA CYS A 452 6.47 19.69 -5.33
C CYS A 452 5.28 19.07 -6.06
N HIS A 453 5.50 18.22 -7.07
CA HIS A 453 4.43 17.65 -7.90
C HIS A 453 3.86 16.32 -7.38
N THR A 454 4.38 15.79 -6.27
CA THR A 454 4.18 14.42 -5.78
C THR A 454 4.73 13.34 -6.74
N ALA A 455 4.92 12.11 -6.26
CA ALA A 455 5.46 11.02 -7.08
C ALA A 455 4.37 10.23 -7.83
N HIS A 456 3.20 10.05 -7.20
CA HIS A 456 2.12 9.19 -7.71
C HIS A 456 0.80 9.93 -7.92
N SER A 457 0.68 11.21 -7.54
CA SER A 457 -0.56 12.01 -7.68
C SER A 457 -0.30 13.30 -8.45
N ILE A 458 0.47 13.23 -9.53
CA ILE A 458 0.83 14.41 -10.33
C ILE A 458 -0.42 14.95 -11.03
N LEU A 459 -0.86 16.13 -10.59
CA LEU A 459 -2.03 16.84 -11.11
C LEU A 459 -1.64 18.21 -11.69
N PRO A 460 -2.39 18.74 -12.67
CA PRO A 460 -2.14 20.07 -13.22
C PRO A 460 -2.31 21.15 -12.15
N ALA A 461 -1.59 22.28 -12.25
CA ALA A 461 -1.70 23.39 -11.28
C ALA A 461 -3.11 24.02 -11.20
N ALA A 462 -3.94 23.84 -12.23
CA ALA A 462 -5.34 24.29 -12.22
C ALA A 462 -6.27 23.38 -11.41
N ASP A 463 -5.85 22.15 -11.12
CA ASP A 463 -6.64 21.19 -10.34
C ASP A 463 -6.59 21.57 -8.85
N VAL A 464 -7.73 21.60 -8.19
CA VAL A 464 -7.85 22.02 -6.79
C VAL A 464 -7.13 21.07 -5.84
N ASP A 465 -7.03 19.78 -6.18
CA ASP A 465 -6.37 18.77 -5.35
C ASP A 465 -4.85 18.70 -5.62
N SER A 466 -4.34 19.50 -6.56
CA SER A 466 -2.91 19.54 -6.88
C SER A 466 -2.09 20.19 -5.76
N SER A 467 -0.97 19.59 -5.41
CA SER A 467 0.02 20.19 -4.50
C SER A 467 0.65 21.47 -5.07
N VAL A 468 0.63 21.63 -6.39
CA VAL A 468 1.09 22.85 -7.06
C VAL A 468 -0.06 23.79 -7.45
N ASN A 469 -1.27 23.55 -6.92
CA ASN A 469 -2.35 24.53 -7.00
C ASN A 469 -1.96 25.80 -6.24
N ARG A 470 -2.33 26.97 -6.76
CA ARG A 470 -2.06 28.27 -6.13
C ARG A 470 -2.42 28.29 -4.64
N HIS A 471 -3.56 27.71 -4.25
CA HIS A 471 -4.02 27.67 -2.85
C HIS A 471 -3.18 26.75 -1.96
N HIS A 472 -2.45 25.80 -2.54
CA HIS A 472 -1.61 24.82 -1.82
C HIS A 472 -0.11 25.14 -1.90
N ILE A 473 0.32 26.14 -2.67
CA ILE A 473 1.75 26.47 -2.83
C ILE A 473 2.42 26.73 -1.48
N THR A 474 1.76 27.49 -0.60
CA THR A 474 2.29 27.79 0.74
C THR A 474 2.52 26.52 1.55
N ASP A 475 1.54 25.59 1.56
CA ASP A 475 1.63 24.32 2.28
C ASP A 475 2.71 23.40 1.69
N THR A 476 2.81 23.35 0.36
CA THR A 476 3.83 22.58 -0.35
C THR A 476 5.23 23.07 0.02
N CYS A 477 5.45 24.38 0.06
CA CYS A 477 6.70 24.96 0.53
C CYS A 477 6.92 24.72 2.04
N ALA A 478 5.87 24.82 2.85
CA ALA A 478 5.91 24.66 4.30
C ALA A 478 6.36 23.26 4.75
N THR A 479 6.18 22.24 3.90
CA THR A 479 6.68 20.88 4.15
C THR A 479 8.17 20.85 4.51
N CYS A 480 8.98 21.73 3.90
CA CYS A 480 10.41 21.87 4.20
C CYS A 480 10.75 23.24 4.82
N HIS A 481 10.00 24.29 4.50
CA HIS A 481 10.23 25.67 4.93
C HIS A 481 9.23 26.13 6.00
N PHE A 482 8.82 25.25 6.90
CA PHE A 482 7.81 25.50 7.93
C PHE A 482 8.03 26.81 8.71
N GLY A 483 9.26 27.08 9.15
CA GLY A 483 9.57 28.29 9.90
C GLY A 483 9.35 29.59 9.11
N VAL A 484 9.59 29.55 7.80
CA VAL A 484 9.36 30.70 6.91
C VAL A 484 7.88 30.82 6.57
N ALA A 485 7.20 29.70 6.29
CA ALA A 485 5.76 29.68 6.04
C ALA A 485 4.97 30.27 7.23
N ASN A 486 5.33 29.89 8.46
CA ASN A 486 4.70 30.43 9.67
C ASN A 486 4.96 31.94 9.88
N GLN A 487 6.09 32.47 9.38
CA GLN A 487 6.31 33.92 9.34
C GLN A 487 5.41 34.58 8.30
N PHE A 488 5.32 33.97 7.11
CA PHE A 488 4.50 34.43 6.00
C PHE A 488 3.01 34.46 6.32
N GLU A 489 2.48 33.48 7.06
CA GLU A 489 1.09 33.47 7.50
C GLU A 489 0.68 34.72 8.29
N GLY A 490 1.59 35.33 9.05
CA GLY A 490 1.34 36.58 9.76
C GLY A 490 1.43 37.84 8.90
N SER A 491 1.96 37.74 7.68
CA SER A 491 2.17 38.85 6.75
C SER A 491 0.85 39.36 6.16
N VAL A 492 0.81 40.64 5.79
CA VAL A 492 -0.30 41.22 5.00
C VAL A 492 -0.47 40.57 3.62
N HIS A 493 0.56 39.86 3.14
CA HIS A 493 0.53 39.10 1.90
C HIS A 493 -0.04 37.68 2.06
N SER A 494 -0.45 37.28 3.27
CA SER A 494 -1.04 35.96 3.49
C SER A 494 -2.55 35.97 3.24
N GLN A 495 -3.07 34.86 2.69
CA GLN A 495 -4.51 34.71 2.48
C GLN A 495 -5.28 34.82 3.80
N GLN A 496 -4.68 34.33 4.88
CA GLN A 496 -5.24 34.36 6.22
C GLN A 496 -5.49 35.79 6.74
N MET A 497 -4.62 36.74 6.39
CA MET A 497 -4.75 38.15 6.79
C MET A 497 -5.64 38.95 5.86
N ALA A 498 -5.70 38.59 4.57
CA ALA A 498 -6.45 39.34 3.55
C ALA A 498 -7.94 38.94 3.43
N GLY A 499 -8.35 37.81 4.03
CA GLY A 499 -9.71 37.30 4.02
C GLY A 499 -10.09 36.60 2.71
N ASP A 500 -11.27 35.98 2.66
CA ASP A 500 -11.65 35.01 1.60
C ASP A 500 -11.81 35.62 0.19
N ASN A 501 -11.91 36.94 0.04
CA ASN A 501 -12.22 37.61 -1.24
C ASN A 501 -11.06 38.42 -1.85
N THR A 502 -9.87 38.37 -1.25
CA THR A 502 -8.71 39.14 -1.72
C THR A 502 -7.66 38.18 -2.24
N GLU A 503 -7.34 38.28 -3.53
CA GLU A 503 -6.22 37.52 -4.10
C GLU A 503 -4.91 38.16 -3.65
N VAL A 504 -4.09 37.39 -2.94
CA VAL A 504 -2.78 37.82 -2.43
C VAL A 504 -1.68 36.94 -2.98
N PRO A 505 -0.44 37.44 -3.08
CA PRO A 505 0.66 36.68 -3.65
C PRO A 505 0.99 35.43 -2.80
N VAL A 506 1.48 34.39 -3.47
CA VAL A 506 1.99 33.15 -2.86
C VAL A 506 3.51 33.07 -3.04
N CYS A 507 4.15 32.06 -2.43
CA CYS A 507 5.61 31.98 -2.37
C CYS A 507 6.30 32.06 -3.75
N ASN A 508 5.71 31.46 -4.77
CA ASN A 508 6.28 31.44 -6.12
C ASN A 508 6.01 32.70 -6.96
N ASP A 509 5.13 33.60 -6.51
CA ASP A 509 4.94 34.91 -7.13
C ASP A 509 6.15 35.81 -6.86
N CYS A 510 6.79 35.65 -5.70
CA CYS A 510 8.04 36.34 -5.39
C CYS A 510 9.27 35.51 -5.80
N HIS A 511 9.29 34.19 -5.61
CA HIS A 511 10.47 33.37 -5.93
C HIS A 511 10.10 32.17 -6.81
N SER A 512 10.40 32.24 -8.12
CA SER A 512 10.07 31.19 -9.09
C SER A 512 10.47 29.78 -8.61
N SER A 513 9.53 28.84 -8.63
CA SER A 513 9.74 27.47 -8.16
C SER A 513 10.79 26.70 -8.96
N HIS A 514 10.93 27.00 -10.26
CA HIS A 514 11.89 26.36 -11.14
C HIS A 514 13.19 27.14 -11.33
N GLU A 515 13.27 28.42 -10.93
CA GLU A 515 14.46 29.27 -11.11
C GLU A 515 15.01 29.86 -9.81
N ILE A 516 14.57 29.38 -8.63
CA ILE A 516 14.88 30.04 -7.35
C ILE A 516 16.38 30.28 -7.13
N GLU A 517 16.80 31.55 -7.19
CA GLU A 517 18.18 31.98 -7.01
C GLU A 517 18.50 32.36 -5.57
N ARG A 518 19.80 32.51 -5.24
CA ARG A 518 20.21 33.02 -3.94
C ARG A 518 20.15 34.54 -3.91
N ILE A 519 19.69 35.06 -2.77
CA ILE A 519 19.47 36.49 -2.54
C ILE A 519 20.74 37.36 -2.52
N ASP A 520 21.92 36.74 -2.47
CA ASP A 520 23.22 37.40 -2.30
C ASP A 520 23.97 37.68 -3.61
N GLN A 521 23.44 37.26 -4.76
CA GLN A 521 24.06 37.55 -6.05
C GLN A 521 23.62 38.92 -6.59
N SER A 522 24.55 39.64 -7.22
CA SER A 522 24.31 40.99 -7.77
C SER A 522 23.13 41.07 -8.74
N ASN A 523 22.83 39.97 -9.44
CA ASN A 523 21.71 39.87 -10.38
C ASN A 523 20.35 39.80 -9.64
N PHE A 524 20.31 39.22 -8.45
CA PHE A 524 19.09 39.07 -7.66
C PHE A 524 18.55 40.42 -7.14
N ARG A 525 19.40 41.43 -6.89
CA ARG A 525 18.93 42.73 -6.38
C ARG A 525 18.10 43.53 -7.38
N LYS A 526 18.40 43.43 -8.69
CA LYS A 526 17.50 43.97 -9.72
C LYS A 526 16.16 43.24 -9.70
N HIS A 527 16.23 41.93 -9.56
CA HIS A 527 15.06 41.07 -9.52
C HIS A 527 14.16 41.33 -8.29
N ILE A 528 14.68 41.74 -7.12
CA ILE A 528 13.85 42.16 -5.97
C ILE A 528 12.96 43.36 -6.32
N PHE A 529 13.43 44.30 -7.15
CA PHE A 529 12.61 45.43 -7.57
C PHE A 529 11.49 45.00 -8.51
N ASP A 530 11.75 44.02 -9.36
CA ASP A 530 10.75 43.43 -10.25
C ASP A 530 9.72 42.62 -9.42
N GLN A 531 10.18 41.76 -8.49
CA GLN A 531 9.33 40.93 -7.63
C GLN A 531 8.29 41.74 -6.82
N CYS A 532 8.72 42.84 -6.19
CA CYS A 532 7.78 43.71 -5.49
C CYS A 532 7.05 44.63 -6.47
N GLY A 533 7.74 45.12 -7.49
CA GLY A 533 7.26 46.13 -8.44
C GLY A 533 6.18 45.64 -9.40
N ASP A 534 6.11 44.33 -9.68
CA ASP A 534 5.05 43.73 -10.50
C ASP A 534 3.65 43.97 -9.90
N CYS A 535 3.57 44.09 -8.57
CA CYS A 535 2.33 44.45 -7.85
C CYS A 535 2.37 45.88 -7.26
N HIS A 536 3.55 46.35 -6.82
CA HIS A 536 3.76 47.66 -6.20
C HIS A 536 4.50 48.62 -7.14
N GLU A 537 3.97 48.80 -8.35
CA GLU A 537 4.63 49.58 -9.41
C GLU A 537 4.91 51.03 -8.97
N GLN A 538 3.92 51.70 -8.38
CA GLN A 538 4.02 53.11 -7.99
C GLN A 538 5.07 53.32 -6.88
N GLU A 539 5.03 52.47 -5.86
CA GLU A 539 5.97 52.47 -4.74
C GLU A 539 7.37 52.15 -5.22
N SER A 540 7.54 51.15 -6.10
CA SER A 540 8.84 50.81 -6.71
C SER A 540 9.41 52.00 -7.48
N HIS A 541 8.61 52.67 -8.32
CA HIS A 541 9.03 53.86 -9.07
C HIS A 541 9.43 55.03 -8.16
N SER A 542 8.67 55.31 -7.10
CA SER A 542 9.00 56.39 -6.16
C SER A 542 10.24 56.05 -5.33
N TYR A 543 10.40 54.80 -4.90
CA TYR A 543 11.59 54.30 -4.24
C TYR A 543 12.84 54.41 -5.13
N LEU A 544 12.76 54.00 -6.40
CA LEU A 544 13.88 54.12 -7.35
C LEU A 544 14.33 55.56 -7.59
N ASN A 545 13.45 56.54 -7.33
CA ASN A 545 13.78 57.97 -7.38
C ASN A 545 14.44 58.51 -6.11
N SER A 546 14.35 57.78 -5.00
CA SER A 546 15.00 58.11 -3.72
C SER A 546 16.52 57.94 -3.79
N TYR A 547 17.22 58.37 -2.73
CA TYR A 547 18.66 58.12 -2.61
C TYR A 547 18.96 56.62 -2.51
N HIS A 548 18.17 55.86 -1.72
CA HIS A 548 18.35 54.41 -1.59
C HIS A 548 18.17 53.70 -2.94
N GLY A 549 17.11 54.03 -3.66
CA GLY A 549 16.86 53.47 -4.99
C GLY A 549 17.97 53.77 -5.99
N LYS A 550 18.34 55.04 -6.17
CA LYS A 550 19.41 55.44 -7.09
C LYS A 550 20.76 54.84 -6.73
N ALA A 551 21.12 54.82 -5.45
CA ALA A 551 22.38 54.25 -5.00
C ALA A 551 22.41 52.72 -5.13
N SER A 552 21.27 52.03 -5.00
CA SER A 552 21.17 50.59 -5.19
C SER A 552 21.41 50.13 -6.63
N LEU A 553 21.18 50.99 -7.63
CA LEU A 553 21.43 50.72 -9.04
C LEU A 553 22.89 50.90 -9.48
N LEU A 554 23.75 51.46 -8.61
CA LEU A 554 25.16 51.71 -8.90
C LEU A 554 26.05 50.53 -8.50
N THR A 555 27.17 50.34 -9.22
CA THR A 555 28.18 49.33 -8.89
C THR A 555 28.69 49.54 -7.44
N GLY A 556 28.51 48.54 -6.57
CA GLY A 556 28.85 48.63 -5.14
C GLY A 556 27.67 48.98 -4.22
N GLY A 557 26.44 49.12 -4.73
CA GLY A 557 25.22 49.40 -3.97
C GLY A 557 24.73 48.28 -3.02
N GLU A 558 25.51 47.22 -2.80
CA GLU A 558 25.14 46.05 -1.99
C GLU A 558 24.83 46.38 -0.51
N ARG A 559 25.34 47.52 -0.02
CA ARG A 559 25.13 48.00 1.36
C ARG A 559 23.96 48.97 1.50
N VAL A 560 23.24 49.26 0.42
CA VAL A 560 22.09 50.15 0.43
C VAL A 560 20.84 49.33 0.73
N ALA A 561 19.95 49.88 1.57
CA ALA A 561 18.68 49.26 1.94
C ALA A 561 17.86 48.93 0.68
N LYS A 562 17.16 47.81 0.69
CA LYS A 562 16.12 47.41 -0.29
C LYS A 562 14.76 47.31 0.40
N CYS A 563 13.70 47.05 -0.36
CA CYS A 563 12.32 46.95 0.13
C CYS A 563 12.21 46.08 1.40
N SER A 564 12.79 44.87 1.36
CA SER A 564 12.72 43.92 2.47
C SER A 564 13.59 44.26 3.68
N ASP A 565 14.59 45.13 3.55
CA ASP A 565 15.37 45.59 4.71
C ASP A 565 14.56 46.56 5.59
N CYS A 566 13.58 47.26 4.97
CA CYS A 566 12.66 48.16 5.65
C CYS A 566 11.36 47.45 6.05
N HIS A 567 10.76 46.65 5.17
CA HIS A 567 9.42 46.07 5.38
C HIS A 567 9.41 44.66 5.97
N GLY A 568 10.53 43.93 5.91
CA GLY A 568 10.57 42.49 6.16
C GLY A 568 10.60 41.70 4.85
N ALA A 569 11.03 40.44 4.92
CA ALA A 569 11.14 39.58 3.72
C ALA A 569 9.91 38.67 3.58
N HIS A 570 9.58 37.95 4.66
CA HIS A 570 8.41 37.07 4.71
C HIS A 570 7.42 37.53 5.79
N ASP A 571 7.79 38.45 6.67
CA ASP A 571 7.05 38.94 7.83
C ASP A 571 6.65 40.42 7.65
N ILE A 572 5.94 40.70 6.56
CA ILE A 572 5.57 42.07 6.18
C ILE A 572 4.29 42.47 6.92
N PHE A 573 4.42 43.40 7.86
CA PHE A 573 3.32 43.92 8.66
C PHE A 573 3.00 45.38 8.32
N PRO A 574 1.74 45.83 8.51
CA PRO A 574 1.42 47.25 8.34
C PRO A 574 2.15 48.08 9.40
N GLU A 575 2.46 49.34 9.10
CA GLU A 575 3.21 50.26 9.98
C GLU A 575 2.61 50.35 11.39
N SER A 576 1.28 50.29 11.52
CA SER A 576 0.57 50.33 12.80
C SER A 576 0.74 49.09 13.67
N ASN A 577 1.26 47.99 13.12
CA ASN A 577 1.48 46.77 13.86
C ASN A 577 2.80 46.85 14.66
N PRO A 578 2.78 46.58 15.98
CA PRO A 578 4.00 46.61 16.81
C PRO A 578 5.13 45.66 16.35
N LYS A 579 4.83 44.65 15.53
CA LYS A 579 5.83 43.75 14.94
C LYS A 579 6.47 44.29 13.66
N SER A 580 5.92 45.35 13.06
CA SER A 580 6.47 45.95 11.85
C SER A 580 7.83 46.58 12.13
N LEU A 581 8.79 46.37 11.22
CA LEU A 581 10.11 47.01 11.27
C LEU A 581 10.02 48.54 11.16
N LEU A 582 8.90 49.07 10.65
CA LEU A 582 8.65 50.51 10.49
C LEU A 582 7.69 51.07 11.53
N HIS A 583 7.24 50.27 12.50
CA HIS A 583 6.44 50.78 13.62
C HIS A 583 7.24 51.86 14.38
N GLU A 584 6.55 52.85 14.95
CA GLU A 584 7.17 53.99 15.67
C GLU A 584 8.20 53.53 16.73
N GLY A 585 7.93 52.40 17.39
CA GLY A 585 8.81 51.82 18.40
C GLY A 585 10.05 51.08 17.85
N ASN A 586 10.04 50.68 16.57
CA ASN A 586 11.08 49.85 15.95
C ASN A 586 11.88 50.59 14.87
N ALA A 587 11.34 51.67 14.29
CA ALA A 587 11.93 52.36 13.14
C ALA A 587 13.38 52.83 13.41
N VAL A 588 13.66 53.34 14.61
CA VAL A 588 15.02 53.80 14.98
C VAL A 588 16.00 52.64 14.94
N GLU A 589 15.61 51.48 15.49
CA GLU A 589 16.43 50.26 15.45
C GLU A 589 16.68 49.81 14.02
N THR A 590 15.63 49.77 13.18
CA THR A 590 15.74 49.41 11.76
C THR A 590 16.70 50.31 11.01
N CYS A 591 16.59 51.64 11.14
CA CYS A 591 17.48 52.58 10.47
C CYS A 591 18.91 52.53 11.04
N SER A 592 19.07 52.26 12.33
CA SER A 592 20.37 52.22 13.01
C SER A 592 21.28 51.10 12.52
N LYS A 593 20.72 50.06 11.86
CA LYS A 593 21.49 49.00 11.19
C LYS A 593 22.51 49.55 10.18
N CYS A 594 22.22 50.70 9.58
CA CYS A 594 23.14 51.38 8.66
C CYS A 594 23.50 52.80 9.10
N HIS A 595 22.59 53.50 9.79
CA HIS A 595 22.78 54.87 10.25
C HIS A 595 23.04 54.91 11.75
N LEU A 596 24.31 54.80 12.18
CA LEU A 596 24.72 54.73 13.59
C LEU A 596 24.22 55.88 14.49
N GLY A 597 23.81 57.01 13.91
CA GLY A 597 23.23 58.17 14.63
C GLY A 597 21.72 58.34 14.45
N ALA A 598 21.01 57.32 13.96
CA ALA A 598 19.56 57.37 13.77
C ALA A 598 18.85 57.64 15.10
N ASN A 599 17.87 58.54 15.06
CA ASN A 599 17.00 58.92 16.16
C ASN A 599 15.57 59.12 15.62
N THR A 600 14.60 59.42 16.48
CA THR A 600 13.19 59.56 16.09
C THR A 600 12.96 60.61 14.99
N ASN A 601 13.68 61.74 15.05
CA ASN A 601 13.56 62.77 14.01
C ASN A 601 14.16 62.32 12.68
N PHE A 602 15.16 61.43 12.72
CA PHE A 602 15.73 60.85 11.50
C PHE A 602 14.75 59.90 10.81
N THR A 603 13.94 59.17 11.59
CA THR A 603 12.97 58.21 11.06
C THR A 603 11.72 58.85 10.45
N GLU A 604 11.47 60.15 10.71
CA GLU A 604 10.41 60.92 10.04
C GLU A 604 10.67 61.16 8.54
N TYR A 605 11.87 60.81 8.04
CA TYR A 605 12.18 60.92 6.62
C TYR A 605 11.35 59.95 5.77
N LEU A 606 10.50 60.51 4.91
CA LEU A 606 9.67 59.75 3.97
C LEU A 606 10.51 59.19 2.80
N THR A 607 10.84 57.90 2.87
CA THR A 607 11.84 57.25 2.00
C THR A 607 11.43 57.10 0.53
N HIS A 608 10.13 57.03 0.24
CA HIS A 608 9.60 56.92 -1.13
C HIS A 608 8.42 57.90 -1.36
N ALA A 609 8.41 59.06 -0.70
CA ALA A 609 7.45 60.11 -1.00
C ALA A 609 7.74 60.74 -2.38
N SER A 610 6.67 61.05 -3.13
CA SER A 610 6.76 61.60 -4.48
C SER A 610 6.04 62.93 -4.59
N HIS A 611 6.66 63.89 -5.26
CA HIS A 611 6.07 65.21 -5.55
C HIS A 611 5.08 65.16 -6.74
N HIS A 612 4.84 63.98 -7.30
CA HIS A 612 3.82 63.76 -8.34
C HIS A 612 2.45 63.38 -7.77
N ASP A 613 2.38 62.96 -6.51
CA ASP A 613 1.14 62.57 -5.85
C ASP A 613 0.63 63.70 -4.94
N LYS A 614 -0.32 64.47 -5.48
CA LYS A 614 -0.94 65.59 -4.77
C LYS A 614 -1.85 65.15 -3.62
N GLU A 615 -2.46 63.98 -3.72
CA GLU A 615 -3.44 63.51 -2.75
C GLU A 615 -2.75 62.98 -1.49
N ARG A 616 -1.67 62.21 -1.67
CA ARG A 616 -0.91 61.63 -0.56
C ARG A 616 0.16 62.57 0.02
N TYR A 617 0.76 63.43 -0.82
CA TYR A 617 1.85 64.35 -0.41
C TYR A 617 1.61 65.79 -0.90
N PRO A 618 0.54 66.48 -0.47
CA PRO A 618 0.18 67.81 -0.96
C PRO A 618 1.29 68.84 -0.73
N GLU A 619 1.92 68.82 0.45
CA GLU A 619 2.97 69.77 0.82
C GLU A 619 4.20 69.64 -0.09
N LEU A 620 4.60 68.40 -0.40
CA LEU A 620 5.73 68.11 -1.27
C LEU A 620 5.43 68.51 -2.72
N TYR A 621 4.22 68.21 -3.21
CA TYR A 621 3.75 68.57 -4.56
C TYR A 621 3.82 70.08 -4.79
N TYR A 622 3.19 70.87 -3.92
CA TYR A 622 3.14 72.32 -4.08
C TYR A 622 4.53 72.96 -3.94
N THR A 623 5.31 72.52 -2.96
CA THR A 623 6.67 73.04 -2.74
C THR A 623 7.57 72.80 -3.95
N PHE A 624 7.55 71.60 -4.53
CA PHE A 624 8.35 71.26 -5.70
C PHE A 624 7.99 72.13 -6.91
N TRP A 625 6.70 72.26 -7.22
CA TRP A 625 6.25 73.04 -8.38
C TRP A 625 6.50 74.54 -8.20
N ILE A 626 6.34 75.09 -6.99
CA ILE A 626 6.68 76.48 -6.68
C ILE A 626 8.17 76.72 -6.89
N MET A 627 9.03 75.88 -6.30
CA MET A 627 10.49 76.05 -6.39
C MET A 627 11.00 75.84 -7.82
N THR A 628 10.46 74.86 -8.54
CA THR A 628 10.82 74.60 -9.94
C THR A 628 10.40 75.75 -10.85
N THR A 629 9.21 76.32 -10.62
CA THR A 629 8.74 77.49 -11.36
C THR A 629 9.62 78.70 -11.08
N LEU A 630 9.94 78.97 -9.81
CA LEU A 630 10.85 80.04 -9.41
C LEU A 630 12.23 79.89 -10.07
N LEU A 631 12.79 78.67 -10.04
CA LEU A 631 14.08 78.35 -10.65
C LEU A 631 14.06 78.60 -12.16
N THR A 632 13.03 78.09 -12.85
CA THR A 632 12.89 78.20 -14.30
C THR A 632 12.74 79.66 -14.74
N ILE A 633 11.91 80.44 -14.03
CA ILE A 633 11.75 81.89 -14.28
C ILE A 633 13.08 82.61 -14.07
N THR A 634 13.79 82.29 -12.98
CA THR A 634 15.09 82.90 -12.67
C THR A 634 16.11 82.62 -13.79
N PHE A 635 16.30 81.35 -14.17
CA PHE A 635 17.21 81.00 -15.26
C PHE A 635 16.79 81.60 -16.61
N PHE A 636 15.49 81.67 -16.89
CA PHE A 636 15.00 82.28 -18.12
C PHE A 636 15.33 83.78 -18.17
N ILE A 637 15.01 84.53 -17.11
CA ILE A 637 15.25 85.98 -17.05
C ILE A 637 16.76 86.28 -17.08
N PHE A 638 17.55 85.67 -16.20
CA PHE A 638 18.99 85.94 -16.13
C PHE A 638 19.76 85.34 -17.31
N GLY A 639 19.31 84.20 -17.83
CA GLY A 639 19.85 83.58 -19.04
C GLY A 639 19.61 84.46 -20.27
N LEU A 640 18.37 84.94 -20.46
CA LEU A 640 18.04 85.86 -21.55
C LEU A 640 18.81 87.17 -21.41
N HIS A 641 18.89 87.73 -20.20
CA HIS A 641 19.72 88.91 -19.93
C HIS A 641 21.18 88.69 -20.35
N THR A 642 21.77 87.55 -19.97
CA THR A 642 23.14 87.20 -20.31
C THR A 642 23.33 87.02 -21.82
N ILE A 643 22.41 86.33 -22.50
CA ILE A 643 22.45 86.12 -23.96
C ILE A 643 22.33 87.45 -24.70
N LEU A 644 21.44 88.36 -24.27
CA LEU A 644 21.28 89.67 -24.88
C LEU A 644 22.49 90.59 -24.61
N TRP A 645 23.14 90.44 -23.46
CA TRP A 645 24.31 91.22 -23.09
C TRP A 645 25.62 90.70 -23.68
N PHE A 646 25.70 89.41 -24.01
CA PHE A 646 26.89 88.75 -24.54
C PHE A 646 27.44 89.35 -25.85
N PRO A 647 26.63 89.66 -26.88
CA PRO A 647 27.12 90.32 -28.10
C PRO A 647 27.74 91.68 -27.82
N ARG A 648 27.15 92.43 -26.87
CA ARG A 648 27.65 93.75 -26.48
C ARG A 648 28.99 93.63 -25.75
N SER A 649 29.10 92.73 -24.77
CA SER A 649 30.35 92.51 -24.03
C SER A 649 31.47 91.94 -24.92
N LEU A 650 31.13 91.06 -25.88
CA LEU A 650 32.06 90.52 -26.87
C LEU A 650 32.57 91.63 -27.80
N LYS A 651 31.67 92.50 -28.29
CA LYS A 651 32.05 93.66 -29.13
C LYS A 651 32.95 94.64 -28.36
N GLU A 652 32.68 94.87 -27.09
CA GLU A 652 33.52 95.70 -26.20
C GLU A 652 34.92 95.08 -26.02
N ARG A 653 35.02 93.77 -25.78
CA ARG A 653 36.30 93.04 -25.68
C ARG A 653 37.09 93.05 -26.98
N LEU A 654 36.42 92.85 -28.12
CA LEU A 654 37.07 92.91 -29.44
C LEU A 654 37.59 94.32 -29.74
N LYS A 655 36.86 95.37 -29.35
CA LYS A 655 37.33 96.76 -29.43
C LYS A 655 38.54 97.01 -28.54
N ARG A 656 38.53 96.54 -27.29
CA ARG A 656 39.69 96.66 -26.38
C ARG A 656 40.93 95.94 -26.91
N ARG A 657 40.80 94.69 -27.36
CA ARG A 657 41.90 93.95 -28.02
C ARG A 657 42.45 94.65 -29.26
N LYS A 658 41.58 95.26 -30.09
CA LYS A 658 42.02 96.07 -31.24
C LYS A 658 42.72 97.37 -30.82
N ALA A 659 42.32 97.97 -29.70
CA ALA A 659 42.97 99.16 -29.15
C ALA A 659 44.33 98.85 -28.51
N GLU A 660 44.46 97.70 -27.85
CA GLU A 660 45.72 97.19 -27.30
C GLU A 660 46.72 96.85 -28.42
N ARG A 661 46.29 96.13 -29.47
CA ARG A 661 47.10 95.86 -30.68
C ARG A 661 47.46 97.08 -31.54
N ARG A 662 46.88 98.25 -31.27
CA ARG A 662 47.24 99.52 -31.92
C ARG A 662 48.20 100.36 -31.08
N LYS A 663 48.45 99.96 -29.82
CA LYS A 663 49.40 100.60 -28.90
C LYS A 663 50.74 99.86 -28.85
N GLU A 664 50.78 98.59 -29.25
CA GLU A 664 51.96 97.89 -29.78
C GLU A 664 52.18 98.27 -31.24
#